data_AF-A0A2H9Q433-F1
#
_entry.id   AF-A0A2H9Q433-F1
#
_cell.length_a   1.000
_cell.length_b   1.000
_cell.length_c   1.000
_cell.angle_alpha   90.00
_cell.angle_beta   90.00
_cell.angle_gamma   90.00
#
_symmetry.space_group_name_H-M   'P 1'
#
loop_
_entity.id
_entity.type
_entity.pdbx_description
1 polymer ?
#
loop_
_entity_poly.entity_id
_entity_poly.type
_entity_poly.pdbx_seq_one_letter_code
_entity_poly.pdbx_strand_id
1 'polypeptide(L)'
;MKKEGGKKGVVKSIVIFFLVLILIVGLFLFVTKYYLYIKFLLVEDVLVNVGAEKSYYELKNGESEDVSFNFQTTSNIFCKVECTTSFRELNNEGYNKTKIYVRPGDKVTKTYQVVSNKNGEGLSLYRFDISCNSIKSVMCPTSEFPTKRNSIISINHTLNNNEKEKKLDYEKDINLLVGQLNYVKVYSEYFYESLLEINKTAFSSSDINKTEIMLSKTDLSIIDLNEFQETWGKQNYNEIEIDFRDIIYKNNNNFEYFNELNDSVHGKINDYNYIINNLNDIYINLTKLDSYAFDNETGLSELNNTIKSYNNLVKNIEHYSNIENKIFLLNQFKIKYMENITNLGIKIKDLEKKQNSSEIIKTDLKTISFDRSKYNLTYFNFDVVPQCCLFEKCESCCFNEECRDNSYPIIFLHGHQVIKQESPEYSLESLNKLQEEIENYYYLSSGTTSIILDKNDPRIFQYFNATVTFRGSYYYDLFNDPENPVVVSAKDDDIDAYAIRLKNLVSVVKEKTGRPKVIIIGYSMGGLVTRRYVQLFGEENVDKIILIATPNQGINEDVAQYCDIFGEANHCKDMKKKSSFMNNLNNGEIPSIPVYNIIGTGCDTYGEDGDGIVSSNSAFLESAKNIYIDGTCNGLFDPLHTQIVDPEAYPETYEKIVEILKN
;
A
#
# COMPACT_ATOMS: atom_id res chain seq x y z
N MET A 1 -9.54 -50.72 98.49
CA MET A 1 -9.59 -51.23 97.10
C MET A 1 -10.10 -50.12 96.19
N LYS A 2 -9.23 -49.55 95.35
CA LYS A 2 -9.55 -48.53 94.34
C LYS A 2 -10.44 -49.16 93.25
N LYS A 3 -11.56 -48.53 92.89
CA LYS A 3 -12.31 -48.81 91.65
C LYS A 3 -12.04 -47.70 90.64
N GLU A 4 -11.11 -47.98 89.73
CA GLU A 4 -10.96 -47.28 88.45
C GLU A 4 -12.14 -47.68 87.55
N GLY A 5 -13.04 -46.74 87.23
CA GLY A 5 -14.21 -47.08 86.41
C GLY A 5 -14.92 -45.92 85.70
N GLY A 6 -14.36 -44.70 85.72
CA GLY A 6 -15.04 -43.50 85.18
C GLY A 6 -14.45 -42.93 83.89
N LYS A 7 -13.22 -43.27 83.49
CA LYS A 7 -12.52 -42.59 82.37
C LYS A 7 -12.83 -43.14 80.97
N LYS A 8 -13.38 -44.35 80.83
CA LYS A 8 -13.58 -44.99 79.50
C LYS A 8 -14.78 -44.44 78.71
N GLY A 9 -15.84 -43.95 79.35
CA GLY A 9 -17.04 -43.44 78.66
C GLY A 9 -16.87 -42.04 78.05
N VAL A 10 -16.13 -41.16 78.75
CA VAL A 10 -15.89 -39.78 78.31
C VAL A 10 -14.91 -39.74 77.12
N VAL A 11 -13.84 -40.54 77.17
CA VAL A 11 -12.87 -40.65 76.06
C VAL A 11 -13.53 -41.19 74.79
N LYS A 12 -14.43 -42.18 74.92
CA LYS A 12 -15.16 -42.75 73.77
C LYS A 12 -16.10 -41.72 73.12
N SER A 13 -16.77 -40.89 73.92
CA SER A 13 -17.64 -39.82 73.42
C SER A 13 -16.86 -38.68 72.74
N ILE A 14 -15.68 -38.32 73.27
CA ILE A 14 -14.80 -37.32 72.66
C ILE A 14 -14.24 -37.82 71.32
N VAL A 15 -13.81 -39.09 71.24
CA VAL A 15 -13.31 -39.67 69.99
C VAL A 15 -14.42 -39.75 68.92
N ILE A 16 -15.64 -40.10 69.30
CA ILE A 16 -16.79 -40.11 68.38
C ILE A 16 -17.09 -38.70 67.88
N PHE A 17 -17.06 -37.69 68.76
CA PHE A 17 -17.26 -36.29 68.37
C PHE A 17 -16.21 -35.82 67.35
N PHE A 18 -14.93 -36.13 67.58
CA PHE A 18 -13.86 -35.79 66.62
C PHE A 18 -13.99 -36.53 65.29
N LEU A 19 -14.41 -37.80 65.30
CA LEU A 19 -14.66 -38.55 64.06
C LEU A 19 -15.83 -37.97 63.26
N VAL A 20 -16.91 -37.58 63.93
CA VAL A 20 -18.05 -36.90 63.28
C VAL A 20 -17.64 -35.53 62.74
N LEU A 21 -16.84 -34.76 63.48
CA LEU A 21 -16.31 -33.48 63.03
C LEU A 21 -15.41 -33.64 61.81
N ILE A 22 -14.49 -34.63 61.81
CA ILE A 22 -13.64 -34.95 60.65
C ILE A 22 -14.48 -35.37 59.45
N LEU A 23 -15.56 -36.13 59.67
CA LEU A 23 -16.46 -36.54 58.59
C LEU A 23 -17.23 -35.35 58.03
N ILE A 24 -17.73 -34.44 58.87
CA ILE A 24 -18.41 -33.20 58.43
C ILE A 24 -17.46 -32.29 57.69
N VAL A 25 -16.23 -32.10 58.19
CA VAL A 25 -15.19 -31.30 57.50
C VAL A 25 -14.79 -31.96 56.18
N GLY A 26 -14.63 -33.29 56.15
CA GLY A 26 -14.34 -34.03 54.92
C GLY A 26 -15.48 -33.92 53.90
N LEU A 27 -16.73 -33.98 54.34
CA LEU A 27 -17.92 -33.82 53.49
C LEU A 27 -18.07 -32.38 53.00
N PHE A 28 -17.76 -31.39 53.85
CA PHE A 28 -17.72 -29.98 53.47
C PHE A 28 -16.62 -29.70 52.45
N LEU A 29 -15.42 -30.26 52.62
CA LEU A 29 -14.32 -30.17 51.65
C LEU A 29 -14.66 -30.89 50.34
N PHE A 30 -15.35 -32.02 50.40
CA PHE A 30 -15.80 -32.74 49.21
C PHE A 30 -16.90 -31.99 48.47
N VAL A 31 -17.90 -31.45 49.18
CA VAL A 31 -18.99 -30.65 48.61
C VAL A 31 -18.46 -29.33 48.05
N THR A 32 -17.51 -28.67 48.70
CA THR A 32 -16.89 -27.45 48.16
C THR A 32 -16.01 -27.75 46.94
N LYS A 33 -15.23 -28.83 46.95
CA LYS A 33 -14.48 -29.28 45.76
C LYS A 33 -15.40 -29.68 44.61
N TYR A 34 -16.49 -30.37 44.91
CA TYR A 34 -17.50 -30.77 43.93
C TYR A 34 -18.33 -29.57 43.42
N TYR A 35 -18.63 -28.61 44.29
CA TYR A 35 -19.29 -27.35 43.95
C TYR A 35 -18.38 -26.48 43.08
N LEU A 36 -17.08 -26.38 43.39
CA LEU A 36 -16.10 -25.71 42.55
C LEU A 36 -15.94 -26.44 41.21
N TYR A 37 -15.96 -27.78 41.20
CA TYR A 37 -15.93 -28.59 39.97
C TYR A 37 -17.21 -28.44 39.11
N ILE A 38 -18.38 -28.28 39.72
CA ILE A 38 -19.63 -27.99 39.02
C ILE A 38 -19.66 -26.54 38.53
N LYS A 39 -19.28 -25.56 39.39
CA LYS A 39 -19.12 -24.15 38.99
C LYS A 39 -18.13 -24.04 37.83
N PHE A 40 -17.10 -24.88 37.82
CA PHE A 40 -16.12 -25.07 36.76
C PHE A 40 -16.70 -25.61 35.45
N LEU A 41 -17.52 -26.68 35.47
CA LEU A 41 -18.26 -27.15 34.28
C LEU A 41 -19.26 -26.11 33.73
N LEU A 42 -19.61 -25.13 34.57
CA LEU A 42 -20.53 -24.04 34.26
C LEU A 42 -19.80 -22.73 33.87
N VAL A 43 -18.48 -22.74 33.65
CA VAL A 43 -17.71 -21.54 33.28
C VAL A 43 -17.94 -21.12 31.82
N GLU A 44 -18.70 -20.03 31.72
CA GLU A 44 -18.74 -18.85 30.83
C GLU A 44 -18.43 -18.86 29.32
N ASP A 45 -17.73 -19.81 28.69
CA ASP A 45 -17.16 -19.49 27.37
C ASP A 45 -18.02 -19.93 26.17
N VAL A 46 -18.29 -18.98 25.28
CA VAL A 46 -18.72 -19.25 23.90
C VAL A 46 -17.52 -19.13 22.98
N LEU A 47 -16.95 -20.23 22.53
CA LEU A 47 -15.98 -20.20 21.45
C LEU A 47 -16.68 -20.06 20.12
N VAL A 48 -16.13 -19.24 19.23
CA VAL A 48 -16.63 -19.05 17.87
C VAL A 48 -15.51 -19.39 16.91
N ASN A 49 -15.75 -20.33 16.02
CA ASN A 49 -14.92 -20.57 14.84
C ASN A 49 -15.66 -20.04 13.61
N VAL A 50 -14.98 -19.29 12.75
CA VAL A 50 -15.56 -18.71 11.52
C VAL A 50 -14.56 -18.79 10.38
N GLY A 51 -15.04 -19.17 9.20
CA GLY A 51 -14.25 -19.21 7.97
C GLY A 51 -15.12 -18.93 6.75
N ALA A 52 -14.52 -18.33 5.73
CA ALA A 52 -15.15 -18.23 4.42
C ALA A 52 -14.95 -19.53 3.64
N GLU A 53 -15.90 -19.92 2.79
CA GLU A 53 -15.70 -21.06 1.88
C GLU A 53 -14.63 -20.78 0.83
N LYS A 54 -14.51 -19.51 0.43
CA LYS A 54 -13.49 -19.00 -0.48
C LYS A 54 -13.04 -17.63 0.02
N SER A 55 -11.74 -17.39 0.00
CA SER A 55 -11.13 -16.14 0.48
C SER A 55 -10.90 -15.11 -0.64
N TYR A 56 -11.01 -15.53 -1.90
CA TYR A 56 -10.76 -14.70 -3.08
C TYR A 56 -11.82 -14.93 -4.15
N TYR A 57 -12.40 -13.86 -4.68
CA TYR A 57 -13.39 -13.88 -5.75
C TYR A 57 -12.95 -12.98 -6.90
N GLU A 58 -13.38 -13.30 -8.12
CA GLU A 58 -13.10 -12.48 -9.31
C GLU A 58 -14.42 -12.23 -10.03
N LEU A 59 -14.80 -10.95 -10.13
CA LEU A 59 -16.09 -10.53 -10.67
C LEU A 59 -15.87 -9.45 -11.74
N LYS A 60 -16.55 -9.58 -12.87
CA LYS A 60 -16.63 -8.49 -13.84
C LYS A 60 -17.66 -7.46 -13.38
N ASN A 61 -17.52 -6.22 -13.84
CA ASN A 61 -18.51 -5.19 -13.55
C ASN A 61 -19.93 -5.61 -14.03
N GLY A 62 -20.90 -5.58 -13.12
CA GLY A 62 -22.28 -6.04 -13.27
C GLY A 62 -22.52 -7.51 -12.87
N GLU A 63 -21.49 -8.31 -12.62
CA GLU A 63 -21.64 -9.70 -12.17
C GLU A 63 -21.91 -9.78 -10.67
N SER A 64 -22.55 -10.88 -10.25
CA SER A 64 -22.82 -11.18 -8.85
C SER A 64 -22.44 -12.61 -8.51
N GLU A 65 -21.91 -12.83 -7.31
CA GLU A 65 -21.59 -14.16 -6.79
C GLU A 65 -22.00 -14.29 -5.33
N ASP A 66 -22.36 -15.51 -4.94
CA ASP A 66 -22.73 -15.85 -3.57
C ASP A 66 -21.47 -16.11 -2.74
N VAL A 67 -21.37 -15.39 -1.63
CA VAL A 67 -20.28 -15.50 -0.66
C VAL A 67 -20.82 -16.16 0.61
N SER A 68 -20.25 -17.31 0.96
CA SER A 68 -20.69 -18.10 2.12
C SER A 68 -19.65 -18.12 3.23
N PHE A 69 -20.12 -17.89 4.46
CA PHE A 69 -19.36 -17.99 5.69
C PHE A 69 -19.92 -19.11 6.57
N ASN A 70 -19.04 -20.00 7.01
CA ASN A 70 -19.35 -21.08 7.91
C ASN A 70 -18.84 -20.73 9.31
N PHE A 71 -19.69 -20.82 10.31
CA PHE A 71 -19.28 -20.68 11.70
C PHE A 71 -19.92 -21.72 12.60
N GLN A 72 -19.23 -22.00 13.70
CA GLN A 72 -19.67 -22.94 14.72
C GLN A 72 -19.39 -22.35 16.09
N THR A 73 -20.32 -22.53 17.03
CA THR A 73 -20.14 -22.12 18.42
C THR A 73 -19.93 -23.32 19.32
N THR A 74 -19.04 -23.20 20.31
CA THR A 74 -18.89 -24.17 21.39
C THR A 74 -19.17 -23.48 22.70
N SER A 75 -20.13 -23.96 23.47
CA SER A 75 -20.43 -23.45 24.80
C SER A 75 -21.07 -24.52 25.67
N ASN A 76 -21.39 -24.18 26.91
CA ASN A 76 -22.08 -25.10 27.81
C ASN A 76 -23.42 -25.56 27.20
N ILE A 77 -23.69 -26.86 27.22
CA ILE A 77 -24.90 -27.49 26.66
C ILE A 77 -26.22 -26.94 27.23
N PHE A 78 -26.19 -26.34 28.43
CA PHE A 78 -27.35 -25.72 29.08
C PHE A 78 -27.52 -24.24 28.74
N CYS A 79 -26.54 -23.63 28.08
CA CYS A 79 -26.54 -22.25 27.62
C CYS A 79 -27.13 -22.13 26.21
N LYS A 80 -27.96 -21.10 26.02
CA LYS A 80 -28.33 -20.64 24.68
C LYS A 80 -27.33 -19.57 24.26
N VAL A 81 -26.92 -19.58 23.00
CA VAL A 81 -26.00 -18.59 22.46
C VAL A 81 -26.76 -17.65 21.53
N GLU A 82 -26.67 -16.35 21.81
CA GLU A 82 -27.08 -15.29 20.88
C GLU A 82 -25.85 -14.86 20.09
N CYS A 83 -25.93 -14.86 18.77
CA CYS A 83 -24.91 -14.30 17.89
C CYS A 83 -25.49 -13.15 17.07
N THR A 84 -24.72 -12.08 16.97
CA THR A 84 -24.95 -10.96 16.06
C THR A 84 -23.92 -11.03 14.94
N THR A 85 -24.38 -11.10 13.68
CA THR A 85 -23.52 -11.17 12.49
C THR A 85 -23.69 -9.94 11.63
N SER A 86 -22.62 -9.46 11.01
CA SER A 86 -22.67 -8.43 9.95
C SER A 86 -21.69 -8.74 8.84
N PHE A 87 -22.05 -8.36 7.62
CA PHE A 87 -21.18 -8.46 6.45
C PHE A 87 -21.14 -7.12 5.74
N ARG A 88 -19.94 -6.61 5.46
CA ARG A 88 -19.74 -5.30 4.84
C ARG A 88 -18.51 -5.25 3.97
N GLU A 89 -18.51 -4.30 3.06
CA GLU A 89 -17.30 -3.84 2.39
C GLU A 89 -16.53 -2.89 3.32
N LEU A 90 -15.22 -3.02 3.42
CA LEU A 90 -14.40 -2.20 4.32
C LEU A 90 -14.19 -0.75 3.85
N ASN A 91 -14.63 -0.43 2.63
CA ASN A 91 -14.62 0.93 2.09
C ASN A 91 -15.92 1.71 2.32
N ASN A 92 -17.01 1.04 2.71
CA ASN A 92 -18.34 1.66 2.84
C ASN A 92 -18.83 1.61 4.29
N GLU A 93 -19.48 2.70 4.73
CA GLU A 93 -20.19 2.74 5.99
C GLU A 93 -21.56 2.05 5.85
N GLY A 94 -21.76 0.95 6.57
CA GLY A 94 -23.04 0.25 6.58
C GLY A 94 -22.95 -1.09 7.27
N TYR A 95 -23.82 -1.33 8.25
CA TYR A 95 -23.88 -2.58 8.99
C TYR A 95 -25.31 -3.10 9.02
N ASN A 96 -25.60 -4.13 8.21
CA ASN A 96 -26.80 -4.93 8.43
C ASN A 96 -26.47 -6.01 9.47
N LYS A 97 -26.80 -5.72 10.72
CA LYS A 97 -26.65 -6.66 11.83
C LYS A 97 -27.84 -7.60 11.88
N THR A 98 -27.58 -8.89 11.85
CA THR A 98 -28.60 -9.93 12.00
C THR A 98 -28.36 -10.66 13.31
N LYS A 99 -29.40 -10.79 14.13
CA LYS A 99 -29.36 -11.62 15.33
C LYS A 99 -29.84 -13.04 15.03
N ILE A 100 -29.14 -14.02 15.56
CA ILE A 100 -29.48 -15.44 15.46
C ILE A 100 -29.25 -16.14 16.79
N TYR A 101 -30.04 -17.18 17.05
CA TYR A 101 -29.86 -18.05 18.20
C TYR A 101 -29.32 -19.39 17.72
N VAL A 102 -28.21 -19.83 18.29
CA VAL A 102 -27.54 -21.07 17.91
C VAL A 102 -27.41 -21.98 19.12
N ARG A 103 -27.50 -23.29 18.91
CA ARG A 103 -27.19 -24.26 19.96
C ARG A 103 -25.69 -24.58 19.93
N PRO A 104 -25.11 -24.97 21.07
CA PRO A 104 -23.72 -25.41 21.11
C PRO A 104 -23.47 -26.55 20.12
N GLY A 105 -22.46 -26.41 19.28
CA GLY A 105 -22.07 -27.38 18.26
C GLY A 105 -22.76 -27.23 16.90
N ASP A 106 -23.79 -26.39 16.77
CA ASP A 106 -24.47 -26.15 15.49
C ASP A 106 -23.49 -25.54 14.48
N LYS A 107 -23.40 -26.16 13.29
CA LYS A 107 -22.73 -25.56 12.13
C LYS A 107 -23.74 -24.69 11.38
N VAL A 108 -23.44 -23.40 11.23
CA VAL A 108 -24.31 -22.44 10.56
C VAL A 108 -23.59 -21.84 9.37
N THR A 109 -24.28 -21.80 8.23
CA THR A 109 -23.83 -21.15 7.00
C THR A 109 -24.62 -19.87 6.78
N LYS A 110 -23.93 -18.77 6.48
CA LYS A 110 -24.52 -17.50 6.07
C LYS A 110 -24.02 -17.14 4.68
N THR A 111 -24.95 -16.95 3.75
CA THR A 111 -24.65 -16.59 2.37
C THR A 111 -25.11 -15.18 2.07
N TYR A 112 -24.26 -14.42 1.38
CA TYR A 112 -24.48 -13.05 0.96
C TYR A 112 -24.22 -12.94 -0.53
N GLN A 113 -25.17 -12.38 -1.29
CA GLN A 113 -24.93 -12.07 -2.70
C GLN A 113 -24.14 -10.77 -2.79
N VAL A 114 -22.98 -10.81 -3.45
CA VAL A 114 -22.16 -9.62 -3.71
C VAL A 114 -22.21 -9.28 -5.18
N VAL A 115 -22.39 -8.00 -5.49
CA VAL A 115 -22.41 -7.49 -6.87
C VAL A 115 -21.22 -6.57 -7.07
N SER A 116 -20.47 -6.77 -8.15
CA SER A 116 -19.39 -5.87 -8.55
C SER A 116 -19.98 -4.72 -9.38
N ASN A 117 -20.18 -3.55 -8.77
CA ASN A 117 -20.65 -2.34 -9.47
C ASN A 117 -19.57 -1.25 -9.48
N LYS A 118 -18.29 -1.65 -9.44
CA LYS A 118 -17.16 -0.73 -9.39
C LYS A 118 -16.65 -0.44 -10.79
N ASN A 119 -16.33 0.83 -11.04
CA ASN A 119 -15.61 1.22 -12.24
C ASN A 119 -14.15 0.79 -12.12
N GLY A 120 -13.58 0.38 -13.25
CA GLY A 120 -12.17 0.01 -13.31
C GLY A 120 -11.82 -1.34 -12.72
N GLU A 121 -10.53 -1.64 -12.79
CA GLU A 121 -9.93 -2.86 -12.26
C GLU A 121 -9.37 -2.59 -10.87
N GLY A 122 -9.55 -3.53 -9.93
CA GLY A 122 -9.15 -3.26 -8.55
C GLY A 122 -9.51 -4.35 -7.55
N LEU A 123 -9.07 -4.18 -6.32
CA LEU A 123 -9.40 -5.08 -5.22
C LEU A 123 -10.18 -4.37 -4.12
N SER A 124 -11.19 -5.06 -3.61
CA SER A 124 -11.97 -4.63 -2.45
C SER A 124 -11.96 -5.69 -1.38
N LEU A 125 -11.90 -5.26 -0.12
CA LEU A 125 -12.00 -6.15 1.03
C LEU A 125 -13.39 -6.11 1.62
N TYR A 126 -13.90 -7.30 1.93
CA TYR A 126 -15.14 -7.47 2.66
C TYR A 126 -14.87 -8.20 3.96
N ARG A 127 -15.60 -7.84 5.01
CA ARG A 127 -15.48 -8.45 6.32
C ARG A 127 -16.82 -8.98 6.78
N PHE A 128 -16.79 -10.22 7.24
CA PHE A 128 -17.85 -10.83 8.03
C PHE A 128 -17.45 -10.76 9.49
N ASP A 129 -18.23 -10.07 10.30
CA ASP A 129 -18.06 -9.95 11.75
C ASP A 129 -19.14 -10.79 12.46
N ILE A 130 -18.74 -11.51 13.51
CA ILE A 130 -19.63 -12.28 14.37
C ILE A 130 -19.29 -12.02 15.84
N SER A 131 -20.32 -11.70 16.63
CA SER A 131 -20.23 -11.48 18.07
C SER A 131 -21.23 -12.39 18.76
N CYS A 132 -20.78 -13.34 19.57
CA CYS A 132 -21.64 -14.30 20.26
C CYS A 132 -21.49 -14.22 21.77
N ASN A 133 -22.59 -14.30 22.51
CA ASN A 133 -22.59 -14.39 23.96
C ASN A 133 -23.59 -15.46 24.43
N SER A 134 -23.25 -16.12 25.54
CA SER A 134 -24.19 -17.00 26.23
C SER A 134 -25.27 -16.14 26.91
N ILE A 135 -26.52 -16.59 26.84
CA ILE A 135 -27.66 -15.93 27.49
C ILE A 135 -27.81 -16.49 28.89
N LYS A 136 -27.84 -15.60 29.88
CA LYS A 136 -27.98 -15.95 31.29
C LYS A 136 -29.31 -16.64 31.55
N SER A 137 -29.26 -17.79 32.21
CA SER A 137 -30.45 -18.49 32.68
C SER A 137 -30.16 -19.26 33.97
N VAL A 138 -31.20 -19.81 34.61
CA VAL A 138 -31.05 -20.56 35.88
C VAL A 138 -30.07 -21.75 35.73
N MET A 139 -30.02 -22.37 34.56
CA MET A 139 -29.11 -23.48 34.25
C MET A 139 -27.85 -23.04 33.47
N CYS A 140 -27.73 -21.74 33.16
CA CYS A 140 -26.61 -21.14 32.46
C CYS A 140 -26.14 -19.89 33.23
N PRO A 141 -25.32 -20.06 34.28
CA PRO A 141 -24.65 -18.94 34.93
C PRO A 141 -23.54 -18.44 33.99
N THR A 142 -23.69 -17.22 33.47
CA THR A 142 -22.71 -16.55 32.60
C THR A 142 -22.71 -15.05 32.86
N SER A 143 -21.57 -14.41 32.63
CA SER A 143 -21.35 -12.96 32.57
C SER A 143 -21.90 -12.30 31.30
N GLU A 144 -22.39 -13.11 30.33
CA GLU A 144 -22.86 -12.68 29.01
C GLU A 144 -21.79 -11.93 28.20
N PHE A 145 -20.50 -12.12 28.50
CA PHE A 145 -19.42 -11.48 27.79
C PHE A 145 -19.36 -11.94 26.31
N PRO A 146 -19.29 -11.03 25.34
CA PRO A 146 -19.30 -11.39 23.93
C PRO A 146 -17.92 -11.85 23.43
N THR A 147 -17.88 -13.00 22.78
CA THR A 147 -16.74 -13.46 21.97
C THR A 147 -16.91 -12.98 20.54
N LYS A 148 -15.88 -12.31 20.01
CA LYS A 148 -15.92 -11.68 18.68
C LYS A 148 -14.91 -12.27 17.73
N ARG A 149 -15.33 -12.59 16.51
CA ARG A 149 -14.48 -13.07 15.42
C ARG A 149 -14.82 -12.37 14.13
N ASN A 150 -13.87 -12.38 13.21
CA ASN A 150 -14.10 -11.90 11.86
C ASN A 150 -13.42 -12.82 10.83
N SER A 151 -13.88 -12.70 9.59
CA SER A 151 -13.28 -13.31 8.41
C SER A 151 -13.27 -12.27 7.30
N ILE A 152 -12.13 -12.13 6.63
CA ILE A 152 -11.93 -11.18 5.54
C ILE A 152 -11.81 -11.98 4.24
N ILE A 153 -12.49 -11.48 3.20
CA ILE A 153 -12.33 -11.95 1.83
C ILE A 153 -11.94 -10.78 0.93
N SER A 154 -11.37 -11.08 -0.23
CA SER A 154 -11.13 -10.11 -1.28
C SER A 154 -11.98 -10.40 -2.51
N ILE A 155 -12.42 -9.34 -3.17
CA ILE A 155 -13.03 -9.40 -4.48
C ILE A 155 -12.17 -8.60 -5.45
N ASN A 156 -11.69 -9.26 -6.50
CA ASN A 156 -11.02 -8.63 -7.63
C ASN A 156 -12.08 -8.22 -8.67
N HIS A 157 -12.15 -6.93 -8.94
CA HIS A 157 -13.04 -6.32 -9.91
C HIS A 157 -12.31 -6.21 -11.24
N THR A 158 -12.95 -6.68 -12.30
CA THR A 158 -12.41 -6.60 -13.66
C THR A 158 -13.41 -5.95 -14.62
N LEU A 159 -12.90 -5.44 -15.74
CA LEU A 159 -13.73 -4.86 -16.77
C LEU A 159 -14.66 -5.91 -17.39
N ASN A 160 -15.91 -5.54 -17.61
CA ASN A 160 -16.82 -6.33 -18.44
C ASN A 160 -16.46 -6.21 -19.94
N ASN A 161 -17.10 -7.03 -20.78
CA ASN A 161 -16.75 -7.08 -22.20
C ASN A 161 -16.97 -5.73 -22.91
N ASN A 162 -18.03 -5.01 -22.58
CA ASN A 162 -18.35 -3.71 -23.16
C ASN A 162 -17.31 -2.64 -22.78
N GLU A 163 -16.86 -2.64 -21.52
CA GLU A 163 -15.79 -1.75 -21.06
C GLU A 163 -14.45 -2.06 -21.72
N LYS A 164 -14.13 -3.36 -21.93
CA LYS A 164 -12.93 -3.77 -22.66
C LYS A 164 -12.95 -3.31 -24.11
N GLU A 165 -14.09 -3.40 -24.79
CA GLU A 165 -14.26 -2.87 -26.15
C GLU A 165 -14.08 -1.35 -26.17
N LYS A 166 -14.75 -0.62 -25.27
CA LYS A 166 -14.56 0.84 -25.12
C LYS A 166 -13.10 1.22 -24.86
N LYS A 167 -12.40 0.49 -23.99
CA LYS A 167 -10.97 0.71 -23.72
C LYS A 167 -10.15 0.68 -25.01
N LEU A 168 -10.30 -0.38 -25.79
CA LEU A 168 -9.55 -0.55 -27.05
C LEU A 168 -9.87 0.56 -28.06
N ASP A 169 -11.14 0.96 -28.17
CA ASP A 169 -11.55 2.05 -29.04
C ASP A 169 -10.91 3.39 -28.62
N TYR A 170 -10.94 3.72 -27.33
CA TYR A 170 -10.31 4.94 -26.82
C TYR A 170 -8.78 4.90 -26.92
N GLU A 171 -8.12 3.77 -26.67
CA GLU A 171 -6.67 3.64 -26.86
C GLU A 171 -6.27 3.98 -28.30
N LYS A 172 -7.05 3.51 -29.28
CA LYS A 172 -6.82 3.82 -30.69
C LYS A 172 -7.01 5.31 -30.98
N ASP A 173 -8.08 5.91 -30.49
CA ASP A 173 -8.40 7.32 -30.76
C ASP A 173 -7.40 8.27 -30.05
N ILE A 174 -6.99 7.95 -28.82
CA ILE A 174 -5.95 8.69 -28.08
C ILE A 174 -4.62 8.61 -28.83
N ASN A 175 -4.22 7.43 -29.30
CA ASN A 175 -3.01 7.28 -30.11
C ASN A 175 -3.05 8.10 -31.40
N LEU A 176 -4.21 8.17 -32.07
CA LEU A 176 -4.39 9.00 -33.25
C LEU A 176 -4.19 10.49 -32.92
N LEU A 177 -4.80 10.97 -31.83
CA LEU A 177 -4.67 12.35 -31.36
C LEU A 177 -3.21 12.68 -30.97
N VAL A 178 -2.54 11.82 -30.20
CA VAL A 178 -1.13 11.98 -29.83
C VAL A 178 -0.25 12.06 -31.08
N GLY A 179 -0.53 11.22 -32.09
CA GLY A 179 0.15 11.27 -33.39
C GLY A 179 -0.04 12.62 -34.10
N GLN A 180 -1.27 13.14 -34.13
CA GLN A 180 -1.58 14.45 -34.71
C GLN A 180 -0.89 15.60 -33.97
N LEU A 181 -0.92 15.59 -32.64
CA LEU A 181 -0.26 16.62 -31.83
C LEU A 181 1.24 16.62 -32.02
N ASN A 182 1.86 15.44 -32.06
CA ASN A 182 3.29 15.31 -32.36
C ASN A 182 3.62 15.84 -33.76
N TYR A 183 2.80 15.51 -34.76
CA TYR A 183 2.97 16.04 -36.12
C TYR A 183 2.92 17.57 -36.12
N VAL A 184 1.87 18.15 -35.55
CA VAL A 184 1.71 19.60 -35.45
C VAL A 184 2.88 20.25 -34.72
N LYS A 185 3.26 19.73 -33.54
CA LYS A 185 4.35 20.27 -32.72
C LYS A 185 5.66 20.34 -33.49
N VAL A 186 6.08 19.20 -34.04
CA VAL A 186 7.35 19.06 -34.77
C VAL A 186 7.41 20.02 -35.95
N TYR A 187 6.34 20.12 -36.73
CA TYR A 187 6.32 21.00 -37.88
C TYR A 187 6.20 22.47 -37.51
N SER A 188 5.45 22.82 -36.46
CA SER A 188 5.40 24.19 -35.95
C SER A 188 6.76 24.64 -35.39
N GLU A 189 7.50 23.80 -34.67
CA GLU A 189 8.86 24.10 -34.20
C GLU A 189 9.80 24.31 -35.39
N TYR A 190 9.77 23.40 -36.36
CA TYR A 190 10.52 23.53 -37.61
C TYR A 190 10.19 24.83 -38.36
N PHE A 191 8.91 25.16 -38.49
CA PHE A 191 8.45 26.38 -39.15
C PHE A 191 8.91 27.63 -38.42
N TYR A 192 8.87 27.64 -37.09
CA TYR A 192 9.32 28.77 -36.31
C TYR A 192 10.81 29.03 -36.53
N GLU A 193 11.65 28.00 -36.39
CA GLU A 193 13.10 28.10 -36.64
C GLU A 193 13.40 28.53 -38.09
N SER A 194 12.69 27.93 -39.05
CA SER A 194 12.85 28.26 -40.47
C SER A 194 12.48 29.70 -40.79
N LEU A 195 11.37 30.18 -40.24
CA LEU A 195 10.89 31.54 -40.46
C LEU A 195 11.79 32.58 -39.79
N LEU A 196 12.42 32.27 -38.66
CA LEU A 196 13.45 33.13 -38.05
C LEU A 196 14.67 33.29 -38.96
N GLU A 197 15.10 32.22 -39.62
CA GLU A 197 16.18 32.28 -40.61
C GLU A 197 15.78 33.14 -41.82
N ILE A 198 14.58 32.90 -42.36
CA ILE A 198 14.03 33.70 -43.48
C ILE A 198 13.91 35.18 -43.08
N ASN A 199 13.47 35.47 -41.85
CA ASN A 199 13.27 36.83 -41.34
C ASN A 199 14.55 37.64 -41.20
N LYS A 200 15.73 37.03 -41.29
CA LYS A 200 16.98 37.79 -41.39
C LYS A 200 17.05 38.61 -42.67
N THR A 201 16.38 38.15 -43.73
CA THR A 201 16.45 38.79 -45.04
C THR A 201 15.09 39.07 -45.68
N ALA A 202 13.98 38.48 -45.24
CA ALA A 202 12.66 38.68 -45.85
C ALA A 202 11.54 38.82 -44.84
N PHE A 203 10.51 39.61 -45.15
CA PHE A 203 9.40 39.85 -44.22
C PHE A 203 8.56 38.58 -43.95
N SER A 204 8.57 38.09 -42.71
CA SER A 204 7.80 36.91 -42.27
C SER A 204 7.14 37.04 -40.90
N SER A 205 7.11 38.24 -40.30
CA SER A 205 6.66 38.43 -38.90
C SER A 205 5.23 37.96 -38.64
N SER A 206 4.31 38.09 -39.59
CA SER A 206 2.94 37.60 -39.44
C SER A 206 2.89 36.08 -39.27
N ASP A 207 3.71 35.34 -40.02
CA ASP A 207 3.71 33.87 -39.96
C ASP A 207 4.51 33.37 -38.77
N ILE A 208 5.54 34.10 -38.34
CA ILE A 208 6.22 33.83 -37.06
C ILE A 208 5.20 33.88 -35.93
N ASN A 209 4.39 34.94 -35.85
CA ASN A 209 3.37 35.08 -34.81
C ASN A 209 2.31 33.97 -34.90
N LYS A 210 1.86 33.60 -36.11
CA LYS A 210 0.89 32.49 -36.29
C LYS A 210 1.48 31.16 -35.83
N THR A 211 2.73 30.88 -36.16
CA THR A 211 3.44 29.66 -35.74
C THR A 211 3.66 29.64 -34.23
N GLU A 212 3.99 30.77 -33.61
CA GLU A 212 4.12 30.89 -32.16
C GLU A 212 2.78 30.67 -31.44
N ILE A 213 1.69 31.24 -31.96
CA ILE A 213 0.33 30.96 -31.48
C ILE A 213 0.00 29.47 -31.61
N MET A 214 0.41 28.84 -32.72
CA MET A 214 0.17 27.41 -32.94
C MET A 214 0.93 26.55 -31.93
N LEU A 215 2.21 26.85 -31.67
CA LEU A 215 3.00 26.18 -30.64
C LEU A 215 2.33 26.28 -29.27
N SER A 216 1.91 27.48 -28.88
CA SER A 216 1.20 27.70 -27.62
C SER A 216 -0.09 26.89 -27.53
N LYS A 217 -0.88 26.82 -28.61
CA LYS A 217 -2.09 25.99 -28.67
C LYS A 217 -1.77 24.50 -28.51
N THR A 218 -0.72 24.01 -29.16
CA THR A 218 -0.31 22.61 -29.07
C THR A 218 0.21 22.25 -27.68
N ASP A 219 0.97 23.13 -27.03
CA ASP A 219 1.43 22.91 -25.66
C ASP A 219 0.25 22.87 -24.67
N LEU A 220 -0.77 23.72 -24.84
CA LEU A 220 -2.02 23.63 -24.08
C LEU A 220 -2.74 22.29 -24.30
N SER A 221 -2.81 21.80 -25.53
CA SER A 221 -3.39 20.49 -25.82
C SER A 221 -2.61 19.32 -25.19
N ILE A 222 -1.28 19.44 -25.07
CA ILE A 222 -0.45 18.46 -24.37
C ILE A 222 -0.72 18.50 -22.86
N ILE A 223 -0.96 19.69 -22.29
CA ILE A 223 -1.38 19.82 -20.89
C ILE A 223 -2.75 19.17 -20.67
N ASP A 224 -3.74 19.46 -21.53
CA ASP A 224 -5.07 18.83 -21.48
C ASP A 224 -4.95 17.28 -21.53
N LEU A 225 -4.03 16.73 -22.34
CA LEU A 225 -3.77 15.28 -22.38
C LEU A 225 -3.12 14.74 -21.10
N ASN A 226 -2.20 15.48 -20.50
CA ASN A 226 -1.55 15.08 -19.25
C ASN A 226 -2.55 15.11 -18.08
N GLU A 227 -3.46 16.09 -18.04
CA GLU A 227 -4.55 16.12 -17.07
C GLU A 227 -5.52 14.95 -17.27
N PHE A 228 -5.84 14.63 -18.54
CA PHE A 228 -6.68 13.49 -18.89
C PHE A 228 -6.10 12.12 -18.47
N GLN A 229 -4.79 12.02 -18.25
CA GLN A 229 -4.14 10.81 -17.72
C GLN A 229 -4.76 10.38 -16.37
N GLU A 230 -5.19 11.34 -15.54
CA GLU A 230 -5.86 11.05 -14.27
C GLU A 230 -7.25 10.45 -14.50
N THR A 231 -8.03 11.00 -15.43
CA THR A 231 -9.34 10.45 -15.82
C THR A 231 -9.20 9.04 -16.39
N TRP A 232 -8.19 8.81 -17.25
CA TRP A 232 -7.88 7.47 -17.79
C TRP A 232 -7.59 6.45 -16.66
N GLY A 233 -6.81 6.87 -15.67
CA GLY A 233 -6.45 6.04 -14.51
C GLY A 233 -7.64 5.61 -13.64
N LYS A 234 -8.77 6.34 -13.67
CA LYS A 234 -10.01 5.93 -12.97
C LYS A 234 -10.76 4.82 -13.70
N GLN A 235 -10.48 4.60 -14.99
CA GLN A 235 -11.14 3.59 -15.84
C GLN A 235 -12.68 3.68 -15.83
N ASN A 236 -13.23 4.87 -15.60
CA ASN A 236 -14.65 5.15 -15.73
C ASN A 236 -14.94 5.54 -17.18
N TYR A 237 -15.30 4.57 -18.02
CA TYR A 237 -15.44 4.79 -19.47
C TYR A 237 -16.54 5.75 -19.88
N ASN A 238 -17.48 6.07 -18.99
CA ASN A 238 -18.49 7.11 -19.25
C ASN A 238 -17.91 8.52 -19.02
N GLU A 239 -17.07 8.69 -18.01
CA GLU A 239 -16.35 9.95 -17.73
C GLU A 239 -15.27 10.19 -18.79
N ILE A 240 -14.50 9.15 -19.13
CA ILE A 240 -13.53 9.15 -20.23
C ILE A 240 -14.17 9.60 -21.54
N GLU A 241 -15.37 9.10 -21.88
CA GLU A 241 -16.07 9.48 -23.11
C GLU A 241 -16.36 10.98 -23.17
N ILE A 242 -16.77 11.57 -22.05
CA ILE A 242 -17.14 12.98 -21.95
C ILE A 242 -15.88 13.84 -22.05
N ASP A 243 -14.89 13.59 -21.19
CA ASP A 243 -13.66 14.37 -21.12
C ASP A 243 -12.88 14.31 -22.44
N PHE A 244 -12.78 13.11 -23.03
CA PHE A 244 -12.03 12.92 -24.26
C PHE A 244 -12.70 13.58 -25.48
N ARG A 245 -14.03 13.63 -25.52
CA ARG A 245 -14.77 14.33 -26.59
C ARG A 245 -14.43 15.83 -26.61
N ASP A 246 -14.32 16.45 -25.45
CA ASP A 246 -13.97 17.86 -25.34
C ASP A 246 -12.54 18.13 -25.83
N ILE A 247 -11.60 17.24 -25.50
CA ILE A 247 -10.21 17.30 -25.98
C ILE A 247 -10.16 17.17 -27.51
N ILE A 248 -10.89 16.21 -28.10
CA ILE A 248 -10.96 16.04 -29.55
C ILE A 248 -11.52 17.31 -30.22
N TYR A 249 -12.62 17.85 -29.69
CA TYR A 249 -13.28 19.02 -30.27
C TYR A 249 -12.34 20.23 -30.35
N LYS A 250 -11.62 20.53 -29.26
CA LYS A 250 -10.61 21.60 -29.23
C LYS A 250 -9.49 21.35 -30.26
N ASN A 251 -9.01 20.11 -30.35
CA ASN A 251 -7.88 19.76 -31.19
C ASN A 251 -8.19 19.74 -32.69
N ASN A 252 -9.41 19.37 -33.08
CA ASN A 252 -9.81 19.40 -34.49
C ASN A 252 -9.72 20.83 -35.07
N ASN A 253 -10.16 21.84 -34.30
CA ASN A 253 -10.07 23.25 -34.71
C ASN A 253 -8.60 23.71 -34.83
N ASN A 254 -7.74 23.23 -33.93
CA ASN A 254 -6.31 23.54 -33.97
C ASN A 254 -5.62 22.89 -35.19
N PHE A 255 -6.01 21.65 -35.53
CA PHE A 255 -5.47 20.95 -36.69
C PHE A 255 -5.85 21.60 -38.01
N GLU A 256 -7.09 22.08 -38.15
CA GLU A 256 -7.52 22.84 -39.33
C GLU A 256 -6.69 24.12 -39.51
N TYR A 257 -6.52 24.90 -38.43
CA TYR A 257 -5.67 26.09 -38.42
C TYR A 257 -4.20 25.80 -38.78
N PHE A 258 -3.67 24.67 -38.31
CA PHE A 258 -2.31 24.23 -38.66
C PHE A 258 -2.16 23.92 -40.15
N ASN A 259 -3.13 23.25 -40.78
CA ASN A 259 -3.02 22.90 -42.21
C ASN A 259 -2.93 24.14 -43.10
N GLU A 260 -3.70 25.19 -42.79
CA GLU A 260 -3.60 26.47 -43.51
C GLU A 260 -2.22 27.13 -43.33
N LEU A 261 -1.68 27.09 -42.10
CA LEU A 261 -0.35 27.60 -41.80
C LEU A 261 0.74 26.80 -42.51
N ASN A 262 0.63 25.47 -42.50
CA ASN A 262 1.57 24.53 -43.09
C ASN A 262 1.78 24.81 -44.57
N ASP A 263 0.70 24.93 -45.34
CA ASP A 263 0.78 25.17 -46.78
C ASP A 263 1.43 26.53 -47.08
N SER A 264 1.08 27.55 -46.29
CA SER A 264 1.63 28.91 -46.45
C SER A 264 3.13 28.96 -46.14
N VAL A 265 3.56 28.40 -45.01
CA VAL A 265 4.96 28.46 -44.56
C VAL A 265 5.85 27.56 -45.41
N HIS A 266 5.37 26.38 -45.77
CA HIS A 266 6.12 25.45 -46.60
C HIS A 266 6.44 26.04 -47.98
N GLY A 267 5.48 26.76 -48.58
CA GLY A 267 5.70 27.53 -49.81
C GLY A 267 6.85 28.54 -49.68
N LYS A 268 6.88 29.32 -48.59
CA LYS A 268 7.94 30.31 -48.32
C LYS A 268 9.32 29.68 -48.14
N ILE A 269 9.40 28.54 -47.46
CA ILE A 269 10.66 27.80 -47.29
C ILE A 269 11.17 27.31 -48.64
N ASN A 270 10.28 26.78 -49.49
CA ASN A 270 10.63 26.32 -50.84
C ASN A 270 11.13 27.46 -51.72
N ASP A 271 10.45 28.60 -51.69
CA ASP A 271 10.84 29.82 -52.39
C ASP A 271 12.22 30.34 -51.93
N TYR A 272 12.47 30.32 -50.61
CA TYR A 272 13.74 30.73 -50.03
C TYR A 272 14.88 29.80 -50.48
N ASN A 273 14.67 28.48 -50.38
CA ASN A 273 15.63 27.47 -50.84
C ASN A 273 15.86 27.54 -52.35
N TYR A 274 14.82 27.83 -53.14
CA TYR A 274 14.95 28.05 -54.58
C TYR A 274 15.91 29.19 -54.88
N ILE A 275 15.78 30.33 -54.19
CA ILE A 275 16.68 31.47 -54.36
C ILE A 275 18.14 31.05 -54.09
N ILE A 276 18.39 30.43 -52.94
CA ILE A 276 19.75 30.06 -52.51
C ILE A 276 20.38 29.05 -53.44
N ASN A 277 19.63 28.01 -53.85
CA ASN A 277 20.13 27.00 -54.78
C ASN A 277 20.52 27.63 -56.12
N ASN A 278 19.69 28.50 -56.68
CA ASN A 278 20.02 29.19 -57.93
C ASN A 278 21.23 30.13 -57.79
N LEU A 279 21.35 30.86 -56.68
CA LEU A 279 22.53 31.69 -56.42
C LEU A 279 23.81 30.85 -56.34
N ASN A 280 23.76 29.70 -55.67
CA ASN A 280 24.88 28.76 -55.58
C ASN A 280 25.23 28.13 -56.94
N ASP A 281 24.24 27.74 -57.74
CA ASP A 281 24.46 27.20 -59.09
C ASP A 281 25.11 28.24 -60.01
N ILE A 282 24.62 29.48 -59.98
CA ILE A 282 25.20 30.60 -60.75
C ILE A 282 26.62 30.88 -60.26
N TYR A 283 26.87 30.90 -58.95
CA TYR A 283 28.21 31.07 -58.37
C TYR A 283 29.18 30.02 -58.89
N ILE A 284 28.81 28.73 -58.82
CA ILE A 284 29.64 27.61 -59.28
C ILE A 284 29.94 27.77 -60.78
N ASN A 285 28.93 28.09 -61.58
CA ASN A 285 29.09 28.26 -63.02
C ASN A 285 29.97 29.47 -63.39
N LEU A 286 29.75 30.62 -62.77
CA LEU A 286 30.58 31.82 -62.98
C LEU A 286 32.02 31.59 -62.54
N THR A 287 32.24 30.96 -61.37
CA THR A 287 33.60 30.63 -60.88
C THR A 287 34.32 29.68 -61.85
N LYS A 288 33.59 28.72 -62.40
CA LYS A 288 34.12 27.82 -63.43
C LYS A 288 34.47 28.60 -64.71
N LEU A 289 33.63 29.52 -65.16
CA LEU A 289 33.87 30.35 -66.35
C LEU A 289 35.06 31.30 -66.17
N ASP A 290 35.18 31.95 -65.02
CA ASP A 290 36.27 32.87 -64.66
C ASP A 290 37.65 32.19 -64.63
N SER A 291 37.69 30.86 -64.46
CA SER A 291 38.91 30.06 -64.48
C SER A 291 39.53 29.85 -65.88
N TYR A 292 38.85 30.28 -66.96
CA TYR A 292 39.32 30.19 -68.34
C TYR A 292 39.79 31.56 -68.87
N ALA A 293 40.86 31.57 -69.69
CA ALA A 293 41.29 32.76 -70.42
C ALA A 293 40.30 33.11 -71.55
N PHE A 294 40.02 34.39 -71.79
CA PHE A 294 39.22 34.85 -72.93
C PHE A 294 40.11 35.58 -73.92
N ASP A 295 40.13 35.14 -75.18
CA ASP A 295 40.98 35.72 -76.23
C ASP A 295 40.41 37.04 -76.83
N ASN A 296 39.15 37.36 -76.53
CA ASN A 296 38.44 38.54 -77.02
C ASN A 296 38.14 39.52 -75.87
N GLU A 297 38.64 40.76 -75.98
CA GLU A 297 38.37 41.86 -75.02
C GLU A 297 36.87 42.08 -74.78
N THR A 298 36.04 41.89 -75.80
CA THR A 298 34.58 42.02 -75.69
C THR A 298 33.97 40.95 -74.80
N GLY A 299 34.40 39.69 -74.94
CA GLY A 299 33.89 38.58 -74.11
C GLY A 299 34.33 38.68 -72.65
N LEU A 300 35.56 39.16 -72.41
CA LEU A 300 36.06 39.45 -71.07
C LEU A 300 35.25 40.58 -70.41
N SER A 301 34.92 41.63 -71.17
CA SER A 301 34.06 42.73 -70.71
C SER A 301 32.64 42.26 -70.36
N GLU A 302 32.04 41.43 -71.21
CA GLU A 302 30.70 40.85 -70.98
C GLU A 302 30.66 39.94 -69.73
N LEU A 303 31.68 39.09 -69.53
CA LEU A 303 31.80 38.28 -68.32
C LEU A 303 31.93 39.14 -67.07
N ASN A 304 32.83 40.14 -67.07
CA ASN A 304 33.03 41.04 -65.95
C ASN A 304 31.75 41.84 -65.60
N ASN A 305 31.01 42.31 -66.61
CA ASN A 305 29.72 42.97 -66.40
C ASN A 305 28.67 42.02 -65.82
N THR A 306 28.69 40.75 -66.23
CA THR A 306 27.81 39.70 -65.69
C THR A 306 28.14 39.38 -64.23
N ILE A 307 29.43 39.23 -63.89
CA ILE A 307 29.90 39.05 -62.50
C ILE A 307 29.50 40.24 -61.63
N LYS A 308 29.70 41.47 -62.11
CA LYS A 308 29.28 42.68 -61.39
C LYS A 308 27.76 42.71 -61.14
N SER A 309 26.97 42.31 -62.14
CA SER A 309 25.51 42.23 -62.03
C SER A 309 25.08 41.13 -61.05
N TYR A 310 25.78 39.99 -61.03
CA TYR A 310 25.56 38.91 -60.07
C TYR A 310 25.89 39.35 -58.63
N ASN A 311 27.04 39.97 -58.42
CA ASN A 311 27.43 40.48 -57.10
C ASN A 311 26.43 41.51 -56.56
N ASN A 312 25.85 42.35 -57.44
CA ASN A 312 24.76 43.25 -57.07
C ASN A 312 23.48 42.49 -56.74
N LEU A 313 23.14 41.44 -57.48
CA LEU A 313 21.98 40.58 -57.19
C LEU A 313 22.10 39.95 -55.80
N VAL A 314 23.26 39.35 -55.46
CA VAL A 314 23.50 38.74 -54.15
C VAL A 314 23.27 39.75 -53.03
N LYS A 315 23.89 40.94 -53.13
CA LYS A 315 23.70 42.03 -52.16
C LYS A 315 22.25 42.48 -52.02
N ASN A 316 21.51 42.56 -53.14
CA ASN A 316 20.09 42.93 -53.12
C ASN A 316 19.21 41.83 -52.49
N ILE A 317 19.54 40.56 -52.72
CA ILE A 317 18.82 39.43 -52.13
C ILE A 317 19.11 39.33 -50.63
N GLU A 318 20.32 39.64 -50.19
CA GLU A 318 20.67 39.65 -48.76
C GLU A 318 20.06 40.86 -48.03
N HIS A 319 19.63 41.90 -48.76
CA HIS A 319 18.89 43.02 -48.19
C HIS A 319 17.44 42.64 -47.80
N TYR A 320 16.95 43.27 -46.74
CA TYR A 320 15.62 43.02 -46.19
C TYR A 320 14.50 43.44 -47.17
N SER A 321 13.76 42.48 -47.73
CA SER A 321 12.66 42.73 -48.69
C SER A 321 11.71 41.52 -48.86
N ASN A 322 10.57 41.68 -49.53
CA ASN A 322 9.64 40.57 -49.78
C ASN A 322 10.28 39.47 -50.66
N ILE A 323 10.03 38.20 -50.33
CA ILE A 323 10.55 37.02 -51.03
C ILE A 323 10.14 36.99 -52.50
N GLU A 324 8.92 37.42 -52.83
CA GLU A 324 8.42 37.52 -54.21
C GLU A 324 9.27 38.49 -55.05
N ASN A 325 9.67 39.62 -54.47
CA ASN A 325 10.55 40.59 -55.14
C ASN A 325 11.94 39.99 -55.38
N LYS A 326 12.46 39.20 -54.44
CA LYS A 326 13.75 38.51 -54.60
C LYS A 326 13.71 37.47 -55.72
N ILE A 327 12.63 36.70 -55.81
CA ILE A 327 12.39 35.77 -56.92
C ILE A 327 12.32 36.53 -58.24
N PHE A 328 11.62 37.66 -58.29
CA PHE A 328 11.53 38.49 -59.48
C PHE A 328 12.93 38.98 -59.93
N LEU A 329 13.73 39.52 -59.01
CA LEU A 329 15.10 39.97 -59.31
C LEU A 329 15.99 38.82 -59.80
N LEU A 330 15.91 37.66 -59.16
CA LEU A 330 16.65 36.45 -59.57
C LEU A 330 16.25 36.01 -60.99
N ASN A 331 14.96 35.96 -61.29
CA ASN A 331 14.47 35.55 -62.61
C ASN A 331 14.87 36.53 -63.70
N GLN A 332 14.79 37.84 -63.43
CA GLN A 332 15.28 38.88 -64.35
C GLN A 332 16.79 38.74 -64.61
N PHE A 333 17.57 38.44 -63.58
CA PHE A 333 19.00 38.17 -63.75
C PHE A 333 19.24 36.90 -64.57
N LYS A 334 18.53 35.80 -64.29
CA LYS A 334 18.70 34.52 -65.00
C LYS A 334 18.47 34.66 -66.50
N ILE A 335 17.47 35.44 -66.93
CA ILE A 335 17.21 35.71 -68.35
C ILE A 335 18.42 36.38 -69.00
N LYS A 336 18.90 37.49 -68.41
CA LYS A 336 20.08 38.22 -68.92
C LYS A 336 21.35 37.39 -68.86
N TYR A 337 21.53 36.59 -67.81
CA TYR A 337 22.65 35.67 -67.66
C TYR A 337 22.67 34.65 -68.80
N MET A 338 21.53 34.02 -69.12
CA MET A 338 21.46 33.06 -70.22
C MET A 338 21.74 33.69 -71.58
N GLU A 339 21.25 34.91 -71.84
CA GLU A 339 21.57 35.68 -73.04
C GLU A 339 23.08 35.94 -73.15
N ASN A 340 23.70 36.44 -72.08
CA ASN A 340 25.13 36.72 -72.04
C ASN A 340 25.98 35.46 -72.23
N ILE A 341 25.65 34.35 -71.55
CA ILE A 341 26.36 33.08 -71.70
C ILE A 341 26.25 32.54 -73.13
N THR A 342 25.10 32.71 -73.78
CA THR A 342 24.90 32.30 -75.18
C THR A 342 25.74 33.16 -76.13
N ASN A 343 25.76 34.48 -75.92
CA ASN A 343 26.52 35.43 -76.73
C ASN A 343 28.04 35.24 -76.63
N LEU A 344 28.54 34.77 -75.49
CA LEU A 344 29.97 34.46 -75.30
C LEU A 344 30.47 33.34 -76.23
N GLY A 345 29.58 32.54 -76.85
CA GLY A 345 29.93 31.64 -77.97
C GLY A 345 31.01 30.60 -77.65
N ILE A 346 31.16 30.20 -76.38
CA ILE A 346 32.34 29.49 -75.90
C ILE A 346 32.34 28.02 -76.37
N LYS A 347 33.21 27.69 -77.35
CA LYS A 347 33.71 26.32 -77.52
C LYS A 347 34.83 26.09 -76.49
N ILE A 348 34.47 25.60 -75.31
CA ILE A 348 35.33 25.43 -74.10
C ILE A 348 36.66 24.65 -74.36
N LYS A 349 36.85 24.03 -75.53
CA LYS A 349 37.98 23.15 -75.82
C LYS A 349 39.31 23.86 -76.16
N ASP A 350 39.33 25.18 -76.38
CA ASP A 350 40.52 25.88 -76.88
C ASP A 350 41.10 26.95 -75.91
N LEU A 351 40.67 27.01 -74.65
CA LEU A 351 41.07 28.09 -73.71
C LEU A 351 42.14 27.65 -72.70
N GLU A 352 43.23 28.41 -72.57
CA GLU A 352 44.25 28.24 -71.52
C GLU A 352 43.72 28.66 -70.14
N LYS A 353 44.12 27.97 -69.06
CA LYS A 353 43.74 28.35 -67.68
C LYS A 353 44.49 29.62 -67.25
N LYS A 354 43.80 30.75 -67.16
CA LYS A 354 44.31 31.98 -66.55
C LYS A 354 43.16 32.69 -65.84
N GLN A 355 43.29 32.88 -64.52
CA GLN A 355 42.26 33.49 -63.69
C GLN A 355 42.11 34.97 -64.04
N ASN A 356 40.89 35.39 -64.43
CA ASN A 356 40.57 36.78 -64.64
C ASN A 356 40.19 37.43 -63.30
N SER A 357 40.52 38.69 -63.10
CA SER A 357 40.72 39.30 -61.77
C SER A 357 39.44 39.74 -61.04
N SER A 358 38.30 39.05 -61.21
CA SER A 358 37.01 39.50 -60.67
C SER A 358 36.57 38.66 -59.46
N GLU A 359 36.47 39.27 -58.28
CA GLU A 359 35.97 38.61 -57.07
C GLU A 359 34.47 38.31 -57.20
N ILE A 360 34.10 37.02 -57.25
CA ILE A 360 32.71 36.55 -57.30
C ILE A 360 32.22 36.31 -55.87
N ILE A 361 31.15 36.98 -55.45
CA ILE A 361 30.61 36.89 -54.09
C ILE A 361 29.79 35.60 -53.95
N LYS A 362 30.17 34.73 -53.02
CA LYS A 362 29.32 33.61 -52.59
C LYS A 362 28.29 34.13 -51.58
N THR A 363 27.03 33.73 -51.70
CA THR A 363 26.02 34.09 -50.69
C THR A 363 26.30 33.40 -49.35
N ASP A 364 26.08 34.13 -48.26
CA ASP A 364 26.20 33.61 -46.89
C ASP A 364 24.93 32.88 -46.41
N LEU A 365 23.86 32.95 -47.21
CA LEU A 365 22.59 32.31 -46.92
C LEU A 365 22.67 30.79 -47.08
N LYS A 366 22.01 30.07 -46.18
CA LYS A 366 21.98 28.61 -46.15
C LYS A 366 20.58 28.10 -46.42
N THR A 367 20.49 27.01 -47.17
CA THR A 367 19.23 26.29 -47.38
C THR A 367 18.74 25.70 -46.07
N ILE A 368 17.43 25.70 -45.89
CA ILE A 368 16.73 25.13 -44.75
C ILE A 368 16.35 23.68 -45.08
N SER A 369 16.65 22.76 -44.18
CA SER A 369 16.32 21.33 -44.32
C SER A 369 15.61 20.82 -43.08
N PHE A 370 14.58 20.01 -43.27
CA PHE A 370 13.88 19.34 -42.17
C PHE A 370 14.66 18.13 -41.67
N ASP A 371 14.90 18.07 -40.35
CA ASP A 371 15.50 16.93 -39.67
C ASP A 371 14.62 16.57 -38.46
N ARG A 372 13.83 15.50 -38.61
CA ARG A 372 12.89 15.04 -37.59
C ARG A 372 13.57 14.63 -36.28
N SER A 373 14.85 14.22 -36.32
CA SER A 373 15.55 13.66 -35.15
C SER A 373 15.82 14.69 -34.05
N LYS A 374 15.64 15.98 -34.33
CA LYS A 374 15.90 17.08 -33.40
C LYS A 374 14.76 17.36 -32.42
N TYR A 375 13.58 16.77 -32.64
CA TYR A 375 12.36 17.14 -31.93
C TYR A 375 11.88 16.02 -31.00
N ASN A 376 11.43 16.41 -29.82
CA ASN A 376 10.93 15.48 -28.82
C ASN A 376 9.46 15.13 -29.08
N LEU A 377 9.13 13.84 -28.94
CA LEU A 377 7.77 13.35 -29.09
C LEU A 377 7.10 13.18 -27.73
N THR A 378 5.83 13.53 -27.69
CA THR A 378 4.92 13.26 -26.57
C THR A 378 4.36 11.86 -26.72
N TYR A 379 4.13 11.18 -25.59
CA TYR A 379 3.47 9.87 -25.54
C TYR A 379 2.41 9.89 -24.45
N PHE A 380 1.40 9.03 -24.59
CA PHE A 380 0.37 8.80 -23.58
C PHE A 380 0.60 7.44 -22.94
N ASN A 381 0.48 7.34 -21.61
CA ASN A 381 0.68 6.08 -20.91
C ASN A 381 -0.65 5.34 -20.75
N PHE A 382 -0.78 4.18 -21.37
CA PHE A 382 -2.01 3.39 -21.24
C PHE A 382 -2.00 2.44 -20.03
N ASP A 383 -0.84 2.26 -19.39
CA ASP A 383 -0.72 1.39 -18.24
C ASP A 383 -1.53 1.96 -17.07
N VAL A 384 -2.46 1.15 -16.57
CA VAL A 384 -3.27 1.47 -15.39
C VAL A 384 -2.94 0.47 -14.29
N VAL A 385 -2.61 0.99 -13.11
CA VAL A 385 -2.44 0.18 -11.91
C VAL A 385 -3.83 -0.03 -11.29
N PRO A 386 -4.26 -1.28 -11.02
CA PRO A 386 -5.51 -1.55 -10.33
C PRO A 386 -5.69 -0.74 -9.05
N GLN A 387 -6.92 -0.36 -8.72
CA GLN A 387 -7.22 0.42 -7.53
C GLN A 387 -7.57 -0.47 -6.33
N CYS A 388 -6.98 -0.19 -5.18
CA CYS A 388 -7.25 -0.86 -3.91
C CYS A 388 -7.95 0.13 -2.99
N CYS A 389 -9.17 -0.21 -2.57
CA CYS A 389 -10.00 0.67 -1.74
C CYS A 389 -10.12 0.14 -0.31
N LEU A 390 -9.78 0.98 0.68
CA LEU A 390 -9.87 0.67 2.10
C LEU A 390 -10.09 1.97 2.89
N PHE A 391 -10.97 1.93 3.90
CA PHE A 391 -11.24 3.08 4.78
C PHE A 391 -11.60 4.37 4.03
N GLU A 392 -12.56 4.26 3.10
CA GLU A 392 -13.04 5.37 2.25
C GLU A 392 -11.97 5.99 1.33
N LYS A 393 -10.80 5.35 1.22
CA LYS A 393 -9.69 5.79 0.38
C LYS A 393 -9.37 4.73 -0.67
N CYS A 394 -9.38 5.14 -1.94
CA CYS A 394 -8.92 4.31 -3.04
C CYS A 394 -7.58 4.83 -3.54
N GLU A 395 -6.58 3.96 -3.57
CA GLU A 395 -5.23 4.26 -4.07
C GLU A 395 -4.79 3.17 -5.06
N SER A 396 -3.71 3.40 -5.80
CA SER A 396 -3.08 2.35 -6.61
C SER A 396 -2.66 1.17 -5.74
N CYS A 397 -3.03 -0.05 -6.15
CA CYS A 397 -2.66 -1.27 -5.46
C CYS A 397 -1.13 -1.44 -5.38
N CYS A 398 -0.67 -2.01 -4.27
CA CYS A 398 0.74 -2.16 -3.96
C CYS A 398 1.32 -3.47 -4.54
N PHE A 399 2.04 -3.37 -5.66
CA PHE A 399 2.72 -4.51 -6.29
C PHE A 399 4.23 -4.56 -6.04
N ASN A 400 4.83 -3.44 -5.64
CA ASN A 400 6.28 -3.30 -5.47
C ASN A 400 6.67 -3.25 -3.98
N GLU A 401 7.95 -3.47 -3.67
CA GLU A 401 8.45 -3.41 -2.28
C GLU A 401 8.42 -1.99 -1.69
N GLU A 402 8.57 -0.94 -2.52
CA GLU A 402 8.62 0.44 -2.03
C GLU A 402 7.32 0.90 -1.33
N CYS A 403 6.16 0.45 -1.79
CA CYS A 403 4.88 0.73 -1.11
C CYS A 403 4.68 -0.15 0.14
N ARG A 404 5.60 -1.09 0.41
CA ARG A 404 5.53 -2.04 1.52
C ARG A 404 6.33 -1.62 2.76
N ASP A 405 7.16 -0.59 2.67
CA ASP A 405 8.17 -0.33 3.71
C ASP A 405 7.70 0.48 4.93
N ASN A 406 6.46 1.02 4.94
CA ASN A 406 6.01 1.95 5.99
C ASN A 406 4.74 1.53 6.77
N SER A 407 4.22 0.31 6.55
CA SER A 407 3.01 -0.17 7.23
C SER A 407 3.19 -1.62 7.72
N TYR A 408 4.06 -1.78 8.72
CA TYR A 408 4.36 -3.10 9.30
C TYR A 408 3.20 -3.63 10.15
N PRO A 409 2.77 -4.89 9.95
CA PRO A 409 1.66 -5.46 10.70
C PRO A 409 1.95 -5.58 12.19
N ILE A 410 0.89 -5.51 12.99
CA ILE A 410 0.95 -5.56 14.46
C ILE A 410 0.50 -6.93 14.93
N ILE A 411 1.28 -7.57 15.79
CA ILE A 411 0.96 -8.84 16.45
C ILE A 411 0.70 -8.58 17.93
N PHE A 412 -0.53 -8.85 18.37
CA PHE A 412 -0.93 -8.86 19.78
C PHE A 412 -0.69 -10.25 20.38
N LEU A 413 0.09 -10.31 21.45
CA LEU A 413 0.39 -11.52 22.20
C LEU A 413 -0.15 -11.43 23.61
N HIS A 414 -0.99 -12.40 23.96
CA HIS A 414 -1.61 -12.49 25.28
C HIS A 414 -0.62 -12.94 26.37
N GLY A 415 -1.05 -12.78 27.63
CA GLY A 415 -0.35 -13.22 28.83
C GLY A 415 -0.58 -14.67 29.24
N HIS A 416 -0.21 -14.98 30.48
CA HIS A 416 -0.39 -16.29 31.11
C HIS A 416 -1.88 -16.63 31.32
N GLN A 417 -2.25 -17.90 31.18
CA GLN A 417 -3.58 -18.39 31.55
C GLN A 417 -3.63 -18.57 33.08
N VAL A 418 -4.51 -17.83 33.78
CA VAL A 418 -4.57 -17.91 35.24
C VAL A 418 -5.29 -19.18 35.73
N ILE A 419 -6.14 -19.79 34.89
CA ILE A 419 -6.92 -20.99 35.23
C ILE A 419 -6.66 -22.11 34.20
N LYS A 420 -6.07 -23.23 34.65
CA LYS A 420 -5.70 -24.43 33.83
C LYS A 420 -6.82 -24.98 32.93
N GLN A 421 -8.06 -24.68 33.28
CA GLN A 421 -9.24 -25.25 32.67
C GLN A 421 -9.99 -24.27 31.74
N GLU A 422 -9.52 -23.03 31.64
CA GLU A 422 -9.93 -22.08 30.60
C GLU A 422 -9.31 -22.47 29.25
N SER A 423 -10.00 -22.14 28.17
CA SER A 423 -9.47 -22.34 26.82
C SER A 423 -8.35 -21.31 26.55
N PRO A 424 -7.27 -21.63 25.82
CA PRO A 424 -6.27 -20.62 25.41
C PRO A 424 -6.82 -19.46 24.59
N GLU A 425 -8.03 -19.63 24.06
CA GLU A 425 -8.84 -18.63 23.37
C GLU A 425 -9.26 -17.53 24.34
N TYR A 426 -9.50 -17.84 25.62
CA TYR A 426 -9.81 -16.84 26.65
C TYR A 426 -8.68 -15.80 26.78
N SER A 427 -7.42 -16.24 26.73
CA SER A 427 -6.28 -15.33 26.79
C SER A 427 -6.21 -14.42 25.55
N LEU A 428 -6.64 -14.90 24.38
CA LEU A 428 -6.75 -14.06 23.18
C LEU A 428 -7.87 -13.01 23.28
N GLU A 429 -8.92 -13.25 24.06
CA GLU A 429 -10.01 -12.30 24.23
C GLU A 429 -9.60 -11.07 25.06
N SER A 430 -8.59 -11.21 25.94
CA SER A 430 -8.09 -10.11 26.78
C SER A 430 -7.59 -8.89 25.98
N LEU A 431 -7.22 -9.09 24.71
CA LEU A 431 -6.73 -8.03 23.81
C LEU A 431 -7.76 -7.64 22.74
N ASN A 432 -8.99 -8.15 22.80
CA ASN A 432 -10.05 -7.82 21.83
C ASN A 432 -10.35 -6.35 21.79
N LYS A 433 -10.72 -5.79 22.95
CA LYS A 433 -11.13 -4.39 23.05
C LYS A 433 -10.02 -3.47 22.58
N LEU A 434 -8.76 -3.81 22.92
CA LEU A 434 -7.59 -3.07 22.46
C LEU A 434 -7.44 -3.10 20.94
N GLN A 435 -7.55 -4.28 20.30
CA GLN A 435 -7.47 -4.39 18.85
C GLN A 435 -8.62 -3.64 18.15
N GLU A 436 -9.84 -3.72 18.69
CA GLU A 436 -11.01 -3.00 18.17
C GLU A 436 -10.86 -1.48 18.27
N GLU A 437 -10.37 -1.00 19.41
CA GLU A 437 -10.20 0.43 19.61
C GLU A 437 -9.11 0.96 18.66
N ILE A 438 -8.00 0.23 18.48
CA ILE A 438 -6.94 0.57 17.51
C ILE A 438 -7.46 0.64 16.08
N GLU A 439 -8.46 -0.17 15.70
CA GLU A 439 -9.07 -0.10 14.36
C GLU A 439 -9.68 1.28 14.05
N ASN A 440 -10.12 2.04 15.07
CA ASN A 440 -10.63 3.41 14.91
C ASN A 440 -9.56 4.38 14.35
N TYR A 441 -8.29 4.01 14.34
CA TYR A 441 -7.17 4.79 13.80
C TYR A 441 -6.66 4.26 12.45
N TYR A 442 -7.55 3.64 11.66
CA TYR A 442 -7.26 3.12 10.31
C TYR A 442 -6.27 1.93 10.29
N TYR A 443 -6.25 1.14 11.37
CA TYR A 443 -5.54 -0.13 11.43
C TYR A 443 -6.50 -1.27 11.08
N LEU A 444 -6.18 -2.09 10.08
CA LEU A 444 -7.07 -3.16 9.62
C LEU A 444 -7.04 -4.37 10.56
N SER A 445 -8.12 -4.62 11.30
CA SER A 445 -8.22 -5.84 12.11
C SER A 445 -8.49 -7.08 11.26
N SER A 446 -7.52 -7.99 11.21
CA SER A 446 -7.68 -9.35 10.66
C SER A 446 -8.12 -10.37 11.73
N GLY A 447 -8.45 -9.91 12.94
CA GLY A 447 -8.86 -10.80 14.03
C GLY A 447 -7.72 -11.70 14.51
N THR A 448 -8.00 -12.99 14.67
CA THR A 448 -7.04 -14.00 15.14
C THR A 448 -6.32 -14.68 13.99
N THR A 449 -5.05 -15.06 14.16
CA THR A 449 -4.30 -15.84 13.16
C THR A 449 -3.64 -17.08 13.76
N SER A 450 -3.48 -18.12 12.94
CA SER A 450 -2.77 -19.36 13.31
C SER A 450 -1.26 -19.23 13.11
N ILE A 451 -0.52 -20.14 13.75
CA ILE A 451 0.93 -20.28 13.57
C ILE A 451 1.31 -21.02 12.27
N ILE A 452 0.33 -21.63 11.60
CA ILE A 452 0.48 -22.23 10.27
C ILE A 452 -0.21 -21.36 9.22
N LEU A 453 0.49 -21.10 8.12
CA LEU A 453 -0.08 -20.43 6.95
C LEU A 453 -0.97 -21.40 6.18
N ASP A 454 -2.19 -20.97 5.86
CA ASP A 454 -3.03 -21.66 4.90
C ASP A 454 -2.36 -21.62 3.51
N LYS A 455 -2.17 -22.79 2.89
CA LYS A 455 -1.57 -22.89 1.55
C LYS A 455 -2.37 -22.15 0.49
N ASN A 456 -3.66 -21.96 0.71
CA ASN A 456 -4.57 -21.24 -0.18
C ASN A 456 -4.76 -19.78 0.24
N ASP A 457 -3.93 -19.25 1.17
CA ASP A 457 -4.02 -17.85 1.58
C ASP A 457 -3.75 -16.94 0.36
N PRO A 458 -4.70 -16.06 -0.01
CA PRO A 458 -4.58 -15.23 -1.20
C PRO A 458 -3.62 -14.04 -1.02
N ARG A 459 -3.02 -13.87 0.17
CA ARG A 459 -2.05 -12.83 0.52
C ARG A 459 -2.56 -11.42 0.21
N ILE A 460 -3.86 -11.23 0.40
CA ILE A 460 -4.59 -10.04 -0.05
C ILE A 460 -4.05 -8.75 0.56
N PHE A 461 -3.54 -8.81 1.78
CA PHE A 461 -3.05 -7.65 2.51
C PHE A 461 -1.80 -7.02 1.86
N GLN A 462 -1.05 -7.76 1.05
CA GLN A 462 0.15 -7.22 0.38
C GLN A 462 -0.17 -6.11 -0.62
N TYR A 463 -1.41 -6.07 -1.12
CA TYR A 463 -1.85 -5.08 -2.11
C TYR A 463 -2.35 -3.77 -1.47
N PHE A 464 -2.59 -3.75 -0.15
CA PHE A 464 -3.11 -2.59 0.55
C PHE A 464 -1.98 -1.91 1.33
N ASN A 465 -1.90 -0.58 1.20
CA ASN A 465 -1.02 0.24 2.03
C ASN A 465 -1.67 0.53 3.39
N ALA A 466 -1.88 -0.51 4.19
CA ALA A 466 -2.49 -0.39 5.50
C ALA A 466 -1.80 -1.32 6.50
N THR A 467 -1.70 -0.84 7.74
CA THR A 467 -1.20 -1.68 8.82
C THR A 467 -2.28 -2.64 9.25
N VAL A 468 -2.01 -3.93 9.13
CA VAL A 468 -2.93 -5.01 9.52
C VAL A 468 -2.58 -5.50 10.93
N THR A 469 -3.60 -5.73 11.74
CA THR A 469 -3.43 -6.24 13.11
C THR A 469 -3.89 -7.68 13.24
N PHE A 470 -3.15 -8.44 14.02
CA PHE A 470 -3.38 -9.86 14.27
C PHE A 470 -3.29 -10.16 15.76
N ARG A 471 -4.27 -10.90 16.30
CA ARG A 471 -4.15 -11.56 17.60
C ARG A 471 -3.59 -12.97 17.38
N GLY A 472 -2.49 -13.29 18.03
CA GLY A 472 -1.83 -14.59 17.90
C GLY A 472 -1.64 -15.27 19.25
N SER A 473 -1.67 -16.60 19.25
CA SER A 473 -1.39 -17.42 20.43
C SER A 473 -0.22 -18.36 20.17
N TYR A 474 0.64 -18.49 21.18
CA TYR A 474 1.75 -19.43 21.21
C TYR A 474 1.39 -20.74 21.96
N TYR A 475 0.14 -20.92 22.39
CA TYR A 475 -0.29 -22.11 23.13
C TYR A 475 -0.65 -23.32 22.26
N TYR A 476 -0.89 -23.16 20.95
CA TYR A 476 -1.29 -24.22 20.01
C TYR A 476 -1.30 -23.76 18.54
N ASP A 477 -1.55 -24.68 17.60
CA ASP A 477 -1.98 -24.39 16.22
C ASP A 477 -3.50 -24.52 16.16
N LEU A 478 -4.22 -23.42 15.95
CA LEU A 478 -5.67 -23.41 16.19
C LEU A 478 -6.52 -23.94 15.03
N PHE A 479 -6.02 -24.00 13.80
CA PHE A 479 -6.95 -23.99 12.66
C PHE A 479 -6.50 -24.83 11.46
N ASN A 480 -6.00 -26.04 11.67
CA ASN A 480 -5.86 -27.01 10.59
C ASN A 480 -6.75 -28.22 10.84
N ASP A 481 -7.99 -28.11 10.34
CA ASP A 481 -8.95 -29.15 10.00
C ASP A 481 -10.33 -28.96 10.69
N PRO A 482 -11.36 -28.43 10.01
CA PRO A 482 -12.74 -28.39 10.50
C PRO A 482 -13.38 -29.78 10.69
N GLU A 483 -12.73 -30.85 10.22
CA GLU A 483 -13.12 -32.24 10.46
C GLU A 483 -12.34 -32.90 11.62
N ASN A 484 -11.12 -32.45 11.95
CA ASN A 484 -10.31 -32.99 13.06
C ASN A 484 -9.42 -31.91 13.73
N PRO A 485 -9.93 -31.12 14.68
CA PRO A 485 -9.09 -30.18 15.43
C PRO A 485 -8.06 -30.94 16.27
N VAL A 486 -6.80 -30.97 15.84
CA VAL A 486 -5.70 -31.53 16.64
C VAL A 486 -5.24 -30.46 17.62
N VAL A 487 -5.88 -30.39 18.78
CA VAL A 487 -5.39 -29.62 19.92
C VAL A 487 -4.17 -30.35 20.49
N VAL A 488 -2.97 -30.03 20.02
CA VAL A 488 -1.76 -30.39 20.77
C VAL A 488 -1.71 -29.43 21.97
N SER A 489 -2.13 -29.92 23.14
CA SER A 489 -2.06 -29.15 24.38
C SER A 489 -0.59 -28.88 24.71
N ALA A 490 -0.12 -27.68 24.37
CA ALA A 490 1.23 -27.22 24.63
C ALA A 490 1.30 -26.16 25.75
N LYS A 491 0.24 -26.13 26.56
CA LYS A 491 0.08 -25.21 27.68
C LYS A 491 1.06 -25.44 28.84
N ASP A 492 1.74 -26.58 28.88
CA ASP A 492 2.70 -26.94 29.94
C ASP A 492 4.17 -26.78 29.49
N ASP A 493 4.43 -26.11 28.36
CA ASP A 493 5.78 -25.88 27.84
C ASP A 493 6.50 -24.71 28.54
N ASP A 494 7.80 -24.59 28.29
CA ASP A 494 8.62 -23.45 28.74
C ASP A 494 8.48 -22.24 27.81
N ILE A 495 8.96 -21.08 28.26
CA ILE A 495 8.88 -19.84 27.48
C ILE A 495 9.75 -19.93 26.20
N ASP A 496 10.77 -20.79 26.19
CA ASP A 496 11.61 -21.03 25.00
C ASP A 496 10.80 -21.67 23.86
N ALA A 497 9.97 -22.65 24.15
CA ALA A 497 9.05 -23.25 23.18
C ALA A 497 8.05 -22.22 22.63
N TYR A 498 7.54 -21.34 23.49
CA TYR A 498 6.63 -20.26 23.07
C TYR A 498 7.32 -19.26 22.15
N ALA A 499 8.59 -18.92 22.41
CA ALA A 499 9.38 -18.07 21.52
C ALA A 499 9.59 -18.71 20.13
N ILE A 500 9.80 -20.03 20.05
CA ILE A 500 9.88 -20.75 18.78
C ILE A 500 8.55 -20.67 18.01
N ARG A 501 7.40 -20.78 18.68
CA ARG A 501 6.09 -20.63 18.03
C ARG A 501 5.81 -19.21 17.57
N LEU A 502 6.26 -18.21 18.35
CA LEU A 502 6.21 -16.82 17.93
C LEU A 502 6.99 -16.60 16.62
N LYS A 503 8.12 -17.28 16.41
CA LYS A 503 8.83 -17.23 15.11
C LYS A 503 7.97 -17.66 13.93
N ASN A 504 7.22 -18.75 14.08
CA ASN A 504 6.31 -19.20 13.04
C ASN A 504 5.19 -18.18 12.82
N LEU A 505 4.60 -17.66 13.89
CA LEU A 505 3.59 -16.61 13.82
C LEU A 505 4.06 -15.36 13.09
N VAL A 506 5.26 -14.85 13.42
CA VAL A 506 5.90 -13.72 12.72
C VAL A 506 6.07 -14.03 11.24
N SER A 507 6.50 -15.25 10.91
CA SER A 507 6.70 -15.68 9.52
C SER A 507 5.39 -15.71 8.74
N VAL A 508 4.33 -16.28 9.32
CA VAL A 508 2.97 -16.31 8.74
C VAL A 508 2.47 -14.88 8.50
N VAL A 509 2.58 -13.99 9.49
CA VAL A 509 2.09 -12.62 9.37
C VAL A 509 2.85 -11.84 8.29
N LYS A 510 4.18 -11.98 8.23
CA LYS A 510 4.98 -11.39 7.14
C LYS A 510 4.57 -11.93 5.79
N GLU A 511 4.33 -13.23 5.67
CA GLU A 511 3.94 -13.86 4.42
C GLU A 511 2.54 -13.44 3.94
N LYS A 512 1.56 -13.32 4.85
CA LYS A 512 0.21 -12.84 4.54
C LYS A 512 0.17 -11.39 4.09
N THR A 513 1.07 -10.56 4.63
CA THR A 513 1.08 -9.11 4.43
C THR A 513 2.11 -8.65 3.41
N GLY A 514 3.05 -9.52 3.02
CA GLY A 514 4.19 -9.18 2.17
C GLY A 514 5.17 -8.19 2.81
N ARG A 515 5.08 -7.97 4.13
CA ARG A 515 5.87 -6.96 4.85
C ARG A 515 7.15 -7.56 5.42
N PRO A 516 8.28 -6.83 5.39
CA PRO A 516 9.57 -7.36 5.82
C PRO A 516 9.71 -7.44 7.34
N LYS A 517 8.91 -6.70 8.11
CA LYS A 517 8.97 -6.66 9.57
C LYS A 517 7.58 -6.66 10.19
N VAL A 518 7.52 -6.92 11.50
CA VAL A 518 6.32 -6.83 12.34
C VAL A 518 6.55 -5.87 13.50
N ILE A 519 5.46 -5.34 14.05
CA ILE A 519 5.43 -4.71 15.37
C ILE A 519 4.83 -5.73 16.33
N ILE A 520 5.43 -5.92 17.51
CA ILE A 520 4.92 -6.88 18.50
C ILE A 520 4.45 -6.13 19.75
N ILE A 521 3.20 -6.36 20.14
CA ILE A 521 2.61 -5.87 21.39
C ILE A 521 2.43 -7.07 22.31
N GLY A 522 3.30 -7.18 23.32
CA GLY A 522 3.32 -8.28 24.28
C GLY A 522 2.71 -7.86 25.62
N TYR A 523 1.63 -8.52 26.03
CA TYR A 523 1.00 -8.28 27.32
C TYR A 523 1.39 -9.34 28.35
N SER A 524 1.77 -8.92 29.56
CA SER A 524 2.14 -9.80 30.68
C SER A 524 3.22 -10.80 30.25
N MET A 525 3.01 -12.11 30.43
CA MET A 525 3.93 -13.16 29.97
C MET A 525 4.25 -13.08 28.47
N GLY A 526 3.31 -12.60 27.63
CA GLY A 526 3.54 -12.42 26.19
C GLY A 526 4.74 -11.52 25.90
N GLY A 527 5.01 -10.52 26.74
CA GLY A 527 6.20 -9.69 26.63
C GLY A 527 7.51 -10.44 26.90
N LEU A 528 7.53 -11.41 27.83
CA LEU A 528 8.69 -12.27 28.05
C LEU A 528 8.95 -13.21 26.86
N VAL A 529 7.87 -13.75 26.27
CA VAL A 529 7.95 -14.54 25.03
C VAL A 529 8.55 -13.71 23.89
N THR A 530 8.11 -12.45 23.74
CA THR A 530 8.67 -11.51 22.74
C THR A 530 10.15 -11.24 22.97
N ARG A 531 10.55 -10.92 24.20
CA ARG A 531 11.97 -10.68 24.53
C ARG A 531 12.82 -11.91 24.24
N ARG A 532 12.33 -13.10 24.57
CA ARG A 532 13.03 -14.36 24.30
C ARG A 532 13.13 -14.66 22.81
N TYR A 533 12.08 -14.38 22.04
CA TYR A 533 12.10 -14.50 20.59
C TYR A 533 13.22 -13.67 19.96
N VAL A 534 13.35 -12.40 20.34
CA VAL A 534 14.44 -11.55 19.83
C VAL A 534 15.80 -12.08 20.21
N GLN A 535 15.98 -12.56 21.44
CA GLN A 535 17.24 -13.15 21.89
C GLN A 535 17.63 -14.41 21.10
N LEU A 536 16.66 -15.24 20.71
CA LEU A 536 16.90 -16.50 20.01
C LEU A 536 17.07 -16.34 18.51
N PHE A 537 16.39 -15.38 17.89
CA PHE A 537 16.28 -15.30 16.44
C PHE A 537 16.78 -13.99 15.84
N GLY A 538 17.14 -13.01 16.66
CA GLY A 538 17.50 -11.67 16.21
C GLY A 538 16.30 -10.75 16.09
N GLU A 539 16.57 -9.50 15.76
CA GLU A 539 15.61 -8.42 15.66
C GLU A 539 15.29 -8.02 14.21
N GLU A 540 15.88 -8.68 13.21
CA GLU A 540 15.78 -8.29 11.80
C GLU A 540 14.35 -8.32 11.25
N ASN A 541 13.49 -9.15 11.86
CA ASN A 541 12.08 -9.30 11.49
C ASN A 541 11.15 -8.41 12.31
N VAL A 542 11.66 -7.61 13.23
CA VAL A 542 10.88 -6.79 14.15
C VAL A 542 11.25 -5.33 13.96
N ASP A 543 10.24 -4.47 13.86
CA ASP A 543 10.43 -3.03 13.75
C ASP A 543 10.52 -2.39 15.14
N LYS A 544 9.55 -2.68 16.00
CA LYS A 544 9.53 -2.24 17.40
C LYS A 544 8.71 -3.18 18.28
N ILE A 545 8.93 -3.05 19.59
CA ILE A 545 8.25 -3.84 20.61
C ILE A 545 7.54 -2.91 21.60
N ILE A 546 6.31 -3.25 21.95
CA ILE A 546 5.55 -2.61 23.03
C ILE A 546 5.24 -3.68 24.08
N LEU A 547 5.79 -3.53 25.27
CA LEU A 547 5.54 -4.38 26.42
C LEU A 547 4.48 -3.72 27.29
N ILE A 548 3.49 -4.47 27.75
CA ILE A 548 2.44 -3.99 28.65
C ILE A 548 2.41 -4.89 29.87
N ALA A 549 2.55 -4.33 31.07
CA ALA A 549 2.48 -5.05 32.34
C ALA A 549 3.38 -6.31 32.38
N THR A 550 4.53 -6.27 31.69
CA THR A 550 5.39 -7.44 31.53
C THR A 550 6.28 -7.61 32.76
N PRO A 551 6.34 -8.79 33.40
CA PRO A 551 7.21 -9.03 34.55
C PRO A 551 8.68 -9.20 34.14
N ASN A 552 9.31 -8.12 33.70
CA ASN A 552 10.65 -8.10 33.10
C ASN A 552 11.76 -8.62 34.03
N GLN A 553 11.59 -8.55 35.36
CA GLN A 553 12.50 -9.13 36.36
C GLN A 553 11.94 -10.42 37.02
N GLY A 554 10.81 -10.92 36.53
CA GLY A 554 10.12 -12.09 37.05
C GLY A 554 9.17 -11.76 38.21
N ILE A 555 8.30 -12.71 38.53
CA ILE A 555 7.31 -12.58 39.61
C ILE A 555 7.90 -13.00 40.96
N ASN A 556 7.38 -12.41 42.05
CA ASN A 556 7.79 -12.72 43.41
C ASN A 556 7.35 -14.15 43.84
N GLU A 557 8.03 -14.72 44.84
CA GLU A 557 7.80 -16.09 45.31
C GLU A 557 6.37 -16.31 45.86
N ASP A 558 5.77 -15.28 46.47
CA ASP A 558 4.39 -15.33 47.00
C ASP A 558 3.34 -15.41 45.88
N VAL A 559 3.57 -14.74 44.74
CA VAL A 559 2.75 -14.89 43.51
C VAL A 559 2.92 -16.30 42.93
N ALA A 560 4.16 -16.80 42.93
CA ALA A 560 4.49 -18.10 42.36
C ALA A 560 3.93 -19.28 43.18
N GLN A 561 3.63 -19.10 44.47
CA GLN A 561 2.90 -20.08 45.28
C GLN A 561 1.44 -20.23 44.85
N TYR A 562 0.81 -19.19 44.31
CA TYR A 562 -0.53 -19.31 43.72
C TYR A 562 -0.49 -20.11 42.40
N CYS A 563 0.57 -19.97 41.58
CA CYS A 563 0.77 -20.80 40.39
C CYS A 563 0.83 -22.32 40.69
N ASP A 564 1.41 -22.71 41.83
CA ASP A 564 1.52 -24.11 42.27
C ASP A 564 0.16 -24.72 42.72
N ILE A 565 -0.85 -23.90 43.04
CA ILE A 565 -2.21 -24.33 43.44
C ILE A 565 -3.15 -24.43 42.22
N PHE A 566 -2.90 -23.64 41.16
CA PHE A 566 -3.76 -23.54 39.97
C PHE A 566 -3.25 -24.25 38.71
N GLY A 567 -2.02 -24.79 38.73
CA GLY A 567 -1.69 -26.02 37.99
C GLY A 567 -1.00 -25.87 36.63
N GLU A 568 -0.04 -24.97 36.45
CA GLU A 568 0.83 -24.95 35.26
C GLU A 568 2.29 -24.74 35.68
N ALA A 569 3.15 -25.73 35.40
CA ALA A 569 4.37 -25.92 36.20
C ALA A 569 5.68 -25.44 35.55
N ASN A 570 5.76 -25.19 34.24
CA ASN A 570 7.06 -24.95 33.58
C ASN A 570 7.32 -23.46 33.27
N HIS A 571 6.49 -22.79 32.49
CA HIS A 571 6.59 -21.33 32.29
C HIS A 571 6.42 -20.53 33.59
N CYS A 572 5.63 -20.99 34.56
CA CYS A 572 5.58 -20.37 35.89
C CYS A 572 6.91 -20.49 36.65
N LYS A 573 7.66 -21.60 36.47
CA LYS A 573 9.03 -21.70 37.00
C LYS A 573 9.98 -20.77 36.26
N ASP A 574 9.80 -20.62 34.96
CA ASP A 574 10.60 -19.68 34.16
C ASP A 574 10.35 -18.25 34.61
N MET A 575 9.13 -17.85 34.95
CA MET A 575 8.82 -16.49 35.41
C MET A 575 9.27 -16.20 36.85
N LYS A 576 9.66 -17.20 37.66
CA LYS A 576 10.14 -16.96 39.02
C LYS A 576 11.36 -16.04 39.00
N LYS A 577 11.37 -15.03 39.87
CA LYS A 577 12.53 -14.15 40.07
C LYS A 577 13.78 -15.02 40.32
N LYS A 578 14.86 -14.75 39.58
CA LYS A 578 16.14 -15.51 39.60
C LYS A 578 16.08 -16.93 39.02
N SER A 579 15.03 -17.32 38.31
CA SER A 579 15.05 -18.57 37.53
C SER A 579 16.20 -18.57 36.51
N SER A 580 16.60 -19.76 36.04
CA SER A 580 17.60 -19.86 34.97
C SER A 580 17.17 -19.07 33.73
N PHE A 581 15.87 -19.17 33.39
CA PHE A 581 15.27 -18.41 32.29
C PHE A 581 15.40 -16.90 32.49
N MET A 582 14.93 -16.33 33.62
CA MET A 582 14.98 -14.88 33.85
C MET A 582 16.41 -14.36 33.87
N ASN A 583 17.34 -15.11 34.48
CA ASN A 583 18.76 -14.73 34.48
C ASN A 583 19.31 -14.72 33.04
N ASN A 584 19.00 -15.72 32.23
CA ASN A 584 19.44 -15.76 30.83
C ASN A 584 18.80 -14.66 29.98
N LEU A 585 17.53 -14.34 30.22
CA LEU A 585 16.79 -13.30 29.51
C LEU A 585 17.32 -11.91 29.85
N ASN A 586 17.61 -11.64 31.13
CA ASN A 586 18.04 -10.32 31.59
C ASN A 586 19.55 -10.06 31.40
N ASN A 587 20.35 -11.11 31.21
CA ASN A 587 21.77 -11.00 30.82
C ASN A 587 21.98 -11.14 29.30
N GLY A 588 20.91 -11.21 28.52
CA GLY A 588 20.97 -11.29 27.06
C GLY A 588 21.43 -9.98 26.41
N GLU A 589 21.68 -10.05 25.09
CA GLU A 589 21.99 -8.86 24.31
C GLU A 589 20.80 -7.90 24.26
N ILE A 590 21.10 -6.61 24.35
CA ILE A 590 20.10 -5.55 24.26
C ILE A 590 19.75 -5.35 22.79
N PRO A 591 18.46 -5.40 22.40
CA PRO A 591 18.06 -5.13 21.03
C PRO A 591 18.40 -3.68 20.63
N SER A 592 18.81 -3.47 19.38
CA SER A 592 19.00 -2.13 18.79
C SER A 592 17.69 -1.51 18.31
N ILE A 593 16.63 -2.32 18.16
CA ILE A 593 15.29 -1.82 17.82
C ILE A 593 14.62 -1.07 18.99
N PRO A 594 13.69 -0.14 18.72
CA PRO A 594 12.92 0.52 19.77
C PRO A 594 12.09 -0.45 20.61
N VAL A 595 12.25 -0.36 21.94
CA VAL A 595 11.42 -1.08 22.92
C VAL A 595 10.73 -0.08 23.83
N TYR A 596 9.40 -0.14 23.89
CA TYR A 596 8.55 0.65 24.77
C TYR A 596 7.97 -0.25 25.85
N ASN A 597 7.91 0.22 27.09
CA ASN A 597 7.46 -0.58 28.22
C ASN A 597 6.45 0.19 29.07
N ILE A 598 5.19 -0.24 29.01
CA ILE A 598 4.06 0.34 29.74
C ILE A 598 3.91 -0.40 31.07
N ILE A 599 4.06 0.34 32.17
CA ILE A 599 4.10 -0.14 33.55
C ILE A 599 2.89 0.41 34.30
N GLY A 600 2.10 -0.45 34.93
CA GLY A 600 1.04 -0.04 35.84
C GLY A 600 1.59 0.30 37.23
N THR A 601 1.10 1.40 37.81
CA THR A 601 1.43 1.90 39.16
C THR A 601 0.16 2.24 39.93
N GLY A 602 0.26 2.41 41.26
CA GLY A 602 -0.85 2.81 42.12
C GLY A 602 -1.55 1.67 42.87
N CYS A 603 -1.15 0.42 42.64
CA CYS A 603 -1.65 -0.74 43.39
C CYS A 603 -0.61 -1.34 44.33
N ASP A 604 -1.04 -1.67 45.56
CA ASP A 604 -0.24 -2.50 46.46
C ASP A 604 -0.02 -3.87 45.84
N THR A 605 1.25 -4.16 45.54
CA THR A 605 1.72 -5.37 44.89
C THR A 605 2.74 -6.02 45.80
N TYR A 606 2.24 -6.66 46.86
CA TYR A 606 3.04 -7.34 47.88
C TYR A 606 3.96 -6.39 48.67
N GLY A 607 3.45 -5.21 49.05
CA GLY A 607 4.19 -4.19 49.79
C GLY A 607 5.06 -3.28 48.92
N GLU A 608 5.01 -3.45 47.60
CA GLU A 608 5.61 -2.55 46.61
C GLU A 608 4.52 -1.92 45.74
N ASP A 609 4.83 -0.78 45.12
CA ASP A 609 3.96 -0.16 44.11
C ASP A 609 3.98 -0.97 42.80
N GLY A 610 2.83 -1.10 42.12
CA GLY A 610 2.70 -1.86 40.89
C GLY A 610 1.26 -1.94 40.37
N ASP A 611 0.94 -3.02 39.68
CA ASP A 611 -0.36 -3.26 39.04
C ASP A 611 -1.25 -4.30 39.75
N GLY A 612 -0.86 -4.72 40.96
CA GLY A 612 -1.53 -5.73 41.77
C GLY A 612 -1.03 -7.17 41.53
N ILE A 613 -0.23 -7.40 40.48
CA ILE A 613 0.39 -8.70 40.16
C ILE A 613 1.90 -8.56 39.99
N VAL A 614 2.33 -7.55 39.22
CA VAL A 614 3.71 -7.23 38.90
C VAL A 614 4.06 -5.89 39.53
N SER A 615 5.10 -5.88 40.38
CA SER A 615 5.57 -4.62 40.96
C SER A 615 6.25 -3.76 39.89
N SER A 616 6.15 -2.44 40.01
CA SER A 616 6.79 -1.48 39.11
C SER A 616 8.29 -1.73 38.94
N ASN A 617 8.98 -2.15 40.00
CA ASN A 617 10.38 -2.57 39.97
C ASN A 617 10.62 -3.83 39.12
N SER A 618 9.69 -4.80 39.19
CA SER A 618 9.77 -5.99 38.35
C SER A 618 9.42 -5.70 36.89
N ALA A 619 8.45 -4.81 36.66
CA ALA A 619 8.07 -4.41 35.32
C ALA A 619 9.13 -3.55 34.62
N PHE A 620 9.95 -2.82 35.37
CA PHE A 620 11.00 -1.96 34.82
C PHE A 620 12.01 -2.72 33.94
N LEU A 621 12.32 -2.13 32.78
CA LEU A 621 13.31 -2.64 31.85
C LEU A 621 14.25 -1.51 31.41
N GLU A 622 15.51 -1.59 31.81
CA GLU A 622 16.51 -0.52 31.59
C GLU A 622 16.73 -0.22 30.09
N SER A 623 16.69 -1.24 29.25
CA SER A 623 16.88 -1.11 27.80
C SER A 623 15.66 -0.54 27.05
N ALA A 624 14.55 -0.26 27.74
CA ALA A 624 13.31 0.21 27.13
C ALA A 624 12.96 1.64 27.55
N LYS A 625 12.15 2.31 26.73
CA LYS A 625 11.45 3.54 27.13
C LYS A 625 10.29 3.18 28.06
N ASN A 626 10.52 3.30 29.36
CA ASN A 626 9.52 3.02 30.39
C ASN A 626 8.49 4.16 30.46
N ILE A 627 7.20 3.80 30.45
CA ILE A 627 6.03 4.68 30.49
C ILE A 627 5.15 4.17 31.64
N TYR A 628 4.77 5.05 32.55
CA TYR A 628 3.98 4.69 33.73
C TYR A 628 2.51 5.09 33.53
N ILE A 629 1.60 4.20 33.90
CA ILE A 629 0.15 4.41 33.90
C ILE A 629 -0.34 4.24 35.33
N ASP A 630 -0.81 5.34 35.92
CA ASP A 630 -1.32 5.35 37.27
C ASP A 630 -2.75 4.78 37.29
N GLY A 631 -2.99 3.79 38.15
CA GLY A 631 -4.29 3.16 38.30
C GLY A 631 -4.67 2.84 39.74
N THR A 632 -5.82 2.19 39.92
CA THR A 632 -6.33 1.83 41.25
C THR A 632 -6.86 0.41 41.24
N CYS A 633 -6.52 -0.38 42.25
CA CYS A 633 -7.01 -1.76 42.39
C CYS A 633 -8.22 -1.83 43.33
N ASN A 634 -9.34 -2.36 42.83
CA ASN A 634 -10.56 -2.60 43.61
C ASN A 634 -10.56 -3.99 44.28
N GLY A 635 -9.45 -4.34 44.95
CA GLY A 635 -9.27 -5.62 45.64
C GLY A 635 -8.64 -6.74 44.80
N LEU A 636 -8.51 -7.93 45.40
CA LEU A 636 -7.75 -9.09 44.88
C LEU A 636 -8.33 -9.75 43.61
N PHE A 637 -9.57 -9.44 43.21
CA PHE A 637 -10.29 -10.18 42.17
C PHE A 637 -10.35 -9.47 40.81
N ASP A 638 -9.89 -8.22 40.71
CA ASP A 638 -9.83 -7.45 39.46
C ASP A 638 -8.69 -6.43 39.52
N PRO A 639 -7.42 -6.88 39.39
CA PRO A 639 -6.25 -6.02 39.52
C PRO A 639 -6.08 -5.08 38.31
N LEU A 640 -5.33 -3.99 38.50
CA LEU A 640 -4.92 -3.11 37.40
C LEU A 640 -4.25 -3.91 36.27
N HIS A 641 -3.50 -4.96 36.60
CA HIS A 641 -2.86 -5.85 35.64
C HIS A 641 -3.82 -6.31 34.53
N THR A 642 -5.06 -6.73 34.86
CA THR A 642 -6.04 -7.21 33.88
C THR A 642 -6.78 -6.08 33.18
N GLN A 643 -6.96 -4.94 33.85
CA GLN A 643 -7.72 -3.82 33.32
C GLN A 643 -6.88 -2.87 32.45
N ILE A 644 -5.55 -2.85 32.60
CA ILE A 644 -4.67 -1.89 31.91
C ILE A 644 -4.73 -1.99 30.38
N VAL A 645 -5.16 -3.15 29.84
CA VAL A 645 -5.37 -3.39 28.40
C VAL A 645 -6.81 -3.15 27.93
N ASP A 646 -7.73 -2.80 28.83
CA ASP A 646 -9.11 -2.42 28.51
C ASP A 646 -9.16 -0.90 28.23
N PRO A 647 -9.39 -0.48 26.97
CA PRO A 647 -9.42 0.93 26.61
C PRO A 647 -10.55 1.73 27.29
N GLU A 648 -11.62 1.07 27.74
CA GLU A 648 -12.71 1.74 28.46
C GLU A 648 -12.31 2.04 29.91
N ALA A 649 -11.51 1.16 30.53
CA ALA A 649 -11.05 1.33 31.90
C ALA A 649 -9.80 2.22 31.99
N TYR A 650 -8.85 2.03 31.07
CA TYR A 650 -7.57 2.74 31.03
C TYR A 650 -7.27 3.27 29.61
N PRO A 651 -7.99 4.32 29.16
CA PRO A 651 -7.80 4.92 27.84
C PRO A 651 -6.37 5.46 27.64
N GLU A 652 -5.70 5.86 28.72
CA GLU A 652 -4.31 6.37 28.69
C GLU A 652 -3.32 5.33 28.13
N THR A 653 -3.48 4.05 28.48
CA THR A 653 -2.67 2.96 27.92
C THR A 653 -2.82 2.91 26.40
N TYR A 654 -4.06 2.98 25.95
CA TYR A 654 -4.40 2.95 24.54
C TYR A 654 -3.83 4.15 23.77
N GLU A 655 -4.01 5.36 24.30
CA GLU A 655 -3.46 6.59 23.71
C GLU A 655 -1.94 6.51 23.55
N LYS A 656 -1.24 5.95 24.55
CA LYS A 656 0.21 5.73 24.49
C LYS A 656 0.61 4.72 23.43
N ILE A 657 -0.14 3.63 23.28
CA ILE A 657 0.10 2.65 22.21
C ILE A 657 -0.04 3.33 20.84
N VAL A 658 -1.11 4.09 20.62
CA VAL A 658 -1.31 4.82 19.35
C VAL A 658 -0.21 5.85 19.10
N GLU A 659 0.22 6.59 20.14
CA GLU A 659 1.35 7.51 20.05
C GLU A 659 2.64 6.79 19.61
N ILE A 660 2.92 5.61 20.18
CA ILE A 660 4.08 4.79 19.81
C ILE A 660 3.96 4.24 18.39
N LEU A 661 2.77 3.83 17.96
CA LEU A 661 2.57 3.28 16.62
C LEU A 661 2.72 4.34 15.51
N LYS A 662 2.49 5.61 15.82
CA LYS A 662 2.65 6.75 14.88
C LYS A 662 4.08 7.26 14.74
N ASN A 663 4.94 7.01 15.73
CA ASN A 663 6.34 7.45 15.79
C ASN A 663 7.28 6.31 15.48
#